data_AF-A0A820J7Y7-F1
#
_entry.id   AF-A0A820J7Y7-F1
#
_cell.length_a   1.000
_cell.length_b   1.000
_cell.length_c   1.000
_cell.angle_alpha   90.00
_cell.angle_beta   90.00
_cell.angle_gamma   90.00
#
_symmetry.space_group_name_H-M   'P 1'
#
loop_
_entity.id
_entity.type
_entity.pdbx_description
1 polymer ?
#
loop_
_entity_poly.entity_id
_entity_poly.type
_entity_poly.pdbx_seq_one_letter_code
_entity_poly.pdbx_strand_id
1 'polypeptide(L)'
;MAMKSIDDSENEVSNLLLSIIRQGDVKALESHLSTICNLEIYLNRIYDEPDQQKCTLLMIACLNKSEDMIQILLNYSGLDLEVLNNIQLLEKDQSLLMYQNVTVLWAAAAIDNLKIVKLLVEHGARVNHTTKTNSTAFRCACCNGNIDMARYLNENDADIHIAKINQETNLIASVYNEDLNMTTYLVDELGCDVNESTDDGRSPLYIAVGSTSLELIQFLLNHGARNFQANYDHMSPLLLAAEKRRIDFVDAISPQCSVLEQIEALELLGSAFACREHGICNLEKSFEYFYRALKLRCEHNLPKIQRLSTVEVFDNRQECQTIDELEELRLNDDHMYTEALLVRERLLGPTNTKYCRSLRFCGALLADNAQHNRGVDFWLYELSLRRQYSLSIDINDLRQWASVFSDMICKSISIPIVAWQTIITVIFEELEHNAKNFDYNLHTLLFLITIVSQIVSKSIISHDDHKIFYRHICIIVQRHYVTQTYGSSLLHLSLNNHTSANDYFIDSICKYPCLHTARLILQCGADVNAIDAIRNTPLHIFVSNSTIVDDTIIQYLCNAGAHLDYVNALGETPIDVAKNSNIKQFLKNFLAALVIMVITLCLSCSIFLYSPNHPNPITTIRAFCKTRPYILRSTIIMRRWMITIACLNRYASSSRNARVQLFVQVHAARHMILIVTGG
;
A
#
# COMPACT_ATOMS: atom_id res chain seq x y z
N MET A 1 -19.49 49.20 14.14
CA MET A 1 -18.88 49.30 15.47
C MET A 1 -19.67 48.52 16.51
N ALA A 2 -20.99 48.67 16.63
CA ALA A 2 -21.81 47.93 17.59
C ALA A 2 -21.81 46.39 17.43
N MET A 3 -21.77 45.84 16.21
CA MET A 3 -21.65 44.37 16.02
C MET A 3 -20.27 43.82 16.44
N LYS A 4 -19.21 44.62 16.29
CA LYS A 4 -17.83 44.21 16.64
C LYS A 4 -17.61 44.14 18.16
N SER A 5 -18.23 45.05 18.91
CA SER A 5 -18.16 45.07 20.38
C SER A 5 -18.98 43.97 21.06
N ILE A 6 -19.98 43.41 20.37
CA ILE A 6 -20.78 42.28 20.87
C ILE A 6 -19.99 40.98 20.67
N ASP A 7 -19.41 40.77 19.48
CA ASP A 7 -18.53 39.62 19.18
C ASP A 7 -17.34 39.50 20.14
N ASP A 8 -16.71 40.62 20.52
CA ASP A 8 -15.60 40.62 21.48
C ASP A 8 -16.06 40.17 22.89
N SER A 9 -17.27 40.57 23.32
CA SER A 9 -17.83 40.19 24.62
C SER A 9 -18.28 38.72 24.69
N GLU A 10 -18.84 38.17 23.60
CA GLU A 10 -19.24 36.75 23.56
C GLU A 10 -18.01 35.83 23.57
N ASN A 11 -16.93 36.20 22.88
CA ASN A 11 -15.69 35.42 22.86
C ASN A 11 -14.97 35.45 24.23
N GLU A 12 -15.05 36.54 24.99
CA GLU A 12 -14.51 36.61 26.36
C GLU A 12 -15.23 35.65 27.31
N VAL A 13 -16.57 35.61 27.27
CA VAL A 13 -17.38 34.67 28.09
C VAL A 13 -17.10 33.22 27.70
N SER A 14 -17.04 32.93 26.39
CA SER A 14 -16.68 31.61 25.87
C SER A 14 -15.30 31.13 26.36
N ASN A 15 -14.28 31.98 26.29
CA ASN A 15 -12.93 31.64 26.75
C ASN A 15 -12.86 31.45 28.27
N LEU A 16 -13.61 32.26 29.03
CA LEU A 16 -13.70 32.13 30.48
C LEU A 16 -14.29 30.78 30.88
N LEU A 17 -15.47 30.43 30.37
CA LEU A 17 -16.13 29.14 30.68
C LEU A 17 -15.26 27.95 30.29
N LEU A 18 -14.62 28.01 29.11
CA LEU A 18 -13.72 26.96 28.64
C LEU A 18 -12.52 26.78 29.57
N SER A 19 -11.92 27.88 30.04
CA SER A 19 -10.79 27.84 30.98
C SER A 19 -11.17 27.23 32.32
N ILE A 20 -12.36 27.56 32.84
CA ILE A 20 -12.89 27.05 34.10
C ILE A 20 -13.08 25.53 34.03
N ILE A 21 -13.71 25.03 32.95
CA ILE A 21 -13.97 23.59 32.78
C ILE A 21 -12.66 22.82 32.57
N ARG A 22 -11.71 23.35 31.81
CA ARG A 22 -10.38 22.74 31.64
C ARG A 22 -9.61 22.64 32.97
N GLN A 23 -9.77 23.63 33.85
CA GLN A 23 -9.12 23.65 35.16
C GLN A 23 -9.83 22.80 36.22
N GLY A 24 -11.07 22.37 35.97
CA GLY A 24 -11.84 21.62 36.95
C GLY A 24 -12.34 22.48 38.13
N ASP A 25 -12.44 23.81 37.99
CA ASP A 25 -12.91 24.70 39.06
C ASP A 25 -14.45 24.75 39.13
N VAL A 26 -15.02 23.82 39.90
CA VAL A 26 -16.46 23.66 40.13
C VAL A 26 -17.11 24.93 40.72
N LYS A 27 -16.43 25.62 41.65
CA LYS A 27 -17.00 26.79 42.35
C LYS A 27 -17.06 28.00 41.43
N ALA A 28 -16.02 28.21 40.63
CA ALA A 28 -16.01 29.26 39.63
C ALA A 28 -17.10 29.02 38.58
N LEU A 29 -17.29 27.76 38.15
CA LEU A 29 -18.32 27.39 37.18
C LEU A 29 -19.71 27.77 37.69
N GLU A 30 -20.08 27.37 38.90
CA GLU A 30 -21.39 27.66 39.50
C GLU A 30 -21.65 29.18 39.63
N SER A 31 -20.65 29.91 40.13
CA SER A 31 -20.74 31.37 40.29
C SER A 31 -20.98 32.07 38.96
N HIS A 32 -20.19 31.75 37.93
CA HIS A 32 -20.25 32.44 36.64
C HIS A 32 -21.49 32.08 35.81
N LEU A 33 -21.94 30.82 35.82
CA LEU A 33 -23.13 30.41 35.07
C LEU A 33 -24.40 31.17 35.50
N SER A 34 -24.51 31.52 36.79
CA SER A 34 -25.65 32.30 37.31
C SER A 34 -25.71 33.76 36.80
N THR A 35 -24.59 34.29 36.30
CA THR A 35 -24.45 35.70 35.89
C THR A 35 -24.63 35.95 34.41
N ILE A 36 -24.61 34.89 33.59
CA ILE A 36 -24.57 34.99 32.13
C ILE A 36 -26.00 35.02 31.56
N CYS A 37 -26.30 36.02 30.74
CA CYS A 37 -27.54 36.09 29.96
C CYS A 37 -27.45 35.20 28.71
N ASN A 38 -28.56 34.59 28.28
CA ASN A 38 -28.63 33.69 27.11
C ASN A 38 -27.66 32.49 27.17
N LEU A 39 -27.62 31.82 28.33
CA LEU A 39 -26.68 30.75 28.63
C LEU A 39 -26.76 29.56 27.64
N GLU A 40 -27.94 29.29 27.07
CA GLU A 40 -28.18 28.20 26.10
C GLU A 40 -27.23 28.24 24.89
N ILE A 41 -26.85 29.44 24.43
CA ILE A 41 -25.95 29.64 23.29
C ILE A 41 -24.56 29.09 23.64
N TYR A 42 -24.07 29.35 24.85
CA TYR A 42 -22.73 28.96 25.28
C TYR A 42 -22.64 27.48 25.65
N LEU A 43 -23.72 26.92 26.21
CA LEU A 43 -23.80 25.51 26.60
C LEU A 43 -23.76 24.57 25.38
N ASN A 44 -24.48 24.94 24.31
CA ASN A 44 -24.62 24.11 23.11
C ASN A 44 -23.59 24.45 22.00
N ARG A 45 -22.75 25.46 22.23
CA ARG A 45 -21.69 25.84 21.29
C ARG A 45 -20.60 24.77 21.24
N ILE A 46 -20.10 24.52 20.03
CA ILE A 46 -18.93 23.67 19.79
C ILE A 46 -17.68 24.55 19.86
N TYR A 47 -16.74 24.17 20.72
CA TYR A 47 -15.45 24.82 20.92
C TYR A 47 -14.35 24.00 20.24
N ASP A 48 -13.40 24.70 19.60
CA ASP A 48 -12.20 24.07 19.06
C ASP A 48 -11.21 23.80 20.22
N GLU A 49 -10.96 22.52 20.48
CA GLU A 49 -10.00 22.04 21.47
C GLU A 49 -8.67 21.64 20.79
N PRO A 50 -7.58 21.47 21.57
CA PRO A 50 -6.34 20.89 21.04
C PRO A 50 -6.57 19.57 20.30
N ASP A 51 -5.63 19.22 19.42
CA ASP A 51 -5.64 17.96 18.66
C ASP A 51 -6.85 17.76 17.73
N GLN A 52 -7.37 18.87 17.18
CA GLN A 52 -8.50 18.90 16.24
C GLN A 52 -9.84 18.44 16.85
N GLN A 53 -9.92 18.37 18.18
CA GLN A 53 -11.15 18.08 18.89
C GLN A 53 -12.14 19.24 18.75
N LYS A 54 -13.43 18.90 18.73
CA LYS A 54 -14.54 19.85 18.63
C LYS A 54 -15.60 19.46 19.64
N CYS A 55 -15.64 20.15 20.77
CA CYS A 55 -16.36 19.69 21.95
C CYS A 55 -17.26 20.80 22.52
N THR A 56 -18.42 20.43 23.05
CA THR A 56 -19.21 21.28 23.95
C THR A 56 -18.57 21.32 25.34
N LEU A 57 -18.98 22.30 26.15
CA LEU A 57 -18.58 22.40 27.56
C LEU A 57 -18.91 21.13 28.35
N LEU A 58 -20.09 20.55 28.10
CA LEU A 58 -20.54 19.29 28.70
C LEU A 58 -19.64 18.12 28.27
N MET A 59 -19.27 18.05 27.00
CA MET A 59 -18.36 17.01 26.50
C MET A 59 -16.99 17.09 27.18
N ILE A 60 -16.42 18.29 27.33
CA ILE A 60 -15.11 18.45 28.00
C ILE A 60 -15.21 18.01 29.47
N ALA A 61 -16.28 18.39 30.18
CA ALA A 61 -16.51 17.95 31.56
C ALA A 61 -16.63 16.41 31.65
N CYS A 62 -17.29 15.78 30.66
CA CYS A 62 -17.38 14.32 30.53
C CYS A 62 -16.01 13.67 30.32
N LEU A 63 -15.20 14.18 29.38
CA LEU A 63 -13.85 13.65 29.12
C LEU A 63 -12.92 13.81 30.33
N ASN A 64 -13.08 14.90 31.10
CA ASN A 64 -12.38 15.13 32.36
C ASN A 64 -12.90 14.25 33.52
N LYS A 65 -13.95 13.46 33.30
CA LYS A 65 -14.62 12.61 34.30
C LYS A 65 -15.12 13.40 35.52
N SER A 66 -15.49 14.67 35.34
CA SER A 66 -15.94 15.54 36.43
C SER A 66 -17.45 15.45 36.63
N GLU A 67 -17.87 14.59 37.56
CA GLU A 67 -19.28 14.39 37.92
C GLU A 67 -19.95 15.71 38.39
N ASP A 68 -19.27 16.47 39.25
CA ASP A 68 -19.79 17.72 39.82
C ASP A 68 -20.08 18.77 38.74
N MET A 69 -19.16 18.93 37.77
CA MET A 69 -19.35 19.88 36.67
C MET A 69 -20.51 19.48 35.78
N ILE A 70 -20.63 18.19 35.48
CA ILE A 70 -21.73 17.65 34.67
C ILE A 70 -23.06 17.91 35.38
N GLN A 71 -23.15 17.62 36.69
CA GLN A 71 -24.34 17.88 37.49
C GLN A 71 -24.73 19.37 37.48
N ILE A 72 -23.75 20.28 37.62
CA ILE A 72 -24.01 21.72 37.55
C ILE A 72 -24.56 22.11 36.18
N LEU A 73 -23.92 21.65 35.10
CA LEU A 73 -24.35 21.98 33.73
C LEU A 73 -25.76 21.45 33.43
N LEU A 74 -26.07 20.23 33.86
CA LEU A 74 -27.38 19.57 33.67
C LEU A 74 -28.54 20.30 34.37
N ASN A 75 -28.28 21.10 35.41
CA ASN A 75 -29.32 21.86 36.12
C ASN A 75 -29.86 23.06 35.31
N TYR A 76 -29.24 23.45 34.19
CA TYR A 76 -29.64 24.62 33.40
C TYR A 76 -30.57 24.23 32.25
N SER A 77 -31.72 24.91 32.17
CA SER A 77 -32.69 24.74 31.08
C SER A 77 -32.09 25.16 29.73
N GLY A 78 -32.26 24.33 28.70
CA GLY A 78 -31.80 24.61 27.34
C GLY A 78 -30.51 23.91 26.93
N LEU A 79 -29.87 23.15 27.82
CA LEU A 79 -28.76 22.26 27.48
C LEU A 79 -29.25 21.11 26.58
N ASP A 80 -28.61 20.94 25.43
CA ASP A 80 -28.88 19.86 24.47
C ASP A 80 -27.83 18.74 24.62
N LEU A 81 -28.28 17.56 25.04
CA LEU A 81 -27.43 16.37 25.25
C LEU A 81 -27.05 15.68 23.93
N GLU A 82 -27.72 16.04 22.84
CA GLU A 82 -27.61 15.39 21.53
C GLU A 82 -26.67 16.14 20.57
N VAL A 83 -26.01 17.21 21.05
CA VAL A 83 -24.99 17.93 20.27
C VAL A 83 -23.84 16.98 19.93
N LEU A 84 -23.48 16.96 18.65
CA LEU A 84 -22.47 16.05 18.09
C LEU A 84 -21.07 16.66 18.22
N ASN A 85 -20.16 15.88 18.79
CA ASN A 85 -18.79 16.29 19.10
C ASN A 85 -17.77 15.45 18.31
N ASN A 86 -16.56 15.99 18.15
CA ASN A 86 -15.39 15.23 17.71
C ASN A 86 -14.41 15.11 18.87
N ILE A 87 -14.17 13.88 19.33
CA ILE A 87 -13.39 13.60 20.55
C ILE A 87 -12.28 12.59 20.28
N GLN A 88 -11.15 12.75 20.96
CA GLN A 88 -10.05 11.81 20.86
C GLN A 88 -10.08 10.90 22.09
N LEU A 89 -10.12 9.59 21.87
CA LEU A 89 -10.10 8.59 22.94
C LEU A 89 -8.90 7.67 22.78
N LEU A 90 -8.40 7.20 23.92
CA LEU A 90 -7.34 6.20 23.99
C LEU A 90 -7.98 4.81 23.93
N GLU A 91 -7.61 4.00 22.94
CA GLU A 91 -8.04 2.62 22.85
C GLU A 91 -7.15 1.67 23.67
N LYS A 92 -7.58 0.41 23.82
CA LYS A 92 -6.85 -0.63 24.58
C LYS A 92 -5.43 -0.87 24.05
N ASP A 93 -5.17 -0.61 22.77
CA ASP A 93 -3.86 -0.74 22.12
C ASP A 93 -2.97 0.52 22.27
N GLN A 94 -3.37 1.47 23.12
CA GLN A 94 -2.73 2.78 23.32
C GLN A 94 -2.74 3.68 22.08
N SER A 95 -3.51 3.33 21.05
CA SER A 95 -3.74 4.22 19.92
C SER A 95 -4.72 5.32 20.32
N LEU A 96 -4.44 6.54 19.87
CA LEU A 96 -5.36 7.66 20.00
C LEU A 96 -6.19 7.76 18.73
N LEU A 97 -7.49 7.47 18.82
CA LEU A 97 -8.40 7.54 17.68
C LEU A 97 -9.34 8.73 17.78
N MET A 98 -9.57 9.35 16.63
CA MET A 98 -10.50 10.46 16.47
C MET A 98 -11.90 9.94 16.17
N TYR A 99 -12.81 10.14 17.11
CA TYR A 99 -14.22 9.83 16.96
C TYR A 99 -14.98 11.07 16.54
N GLN A 100 -15.79 10.97 15.48
CA GLN A 100 -16.55 12.09 14.93
C GLN A 100 -18.04 11.91 15.12
N ASN A 101 -18.73 13.02 15.33
CA ASN A 101 -20.17 13.08 15.53
C ASN A 101 -20.66 12.11 16.61
N VAL A 102 -20.14 12.27 17.83
CA VAL A 102 -20.56 11.49 18.99
C VAL A 102 -21.28 12.33 20.03
N THR A 103 -22.25 11.75 20.70
CA THR A 103 -22.97 12.38 21.82
C THR A 103 -22.20 12.22 23.12
N VAL A 104 -22.56 13.02 24.13
CA VAL A 104 -21.95 12.94 25.46
C VAL A 104 -22.25 11.60 26.13
N LEU A 105 -23.46 11.04 25.94
CA LEU A 105 -23.81 9.72 26.48
C LEU A 105 -22.91 8.62 25.91
N TRP A 106 -22.66 8.63 24.59
CA TRP A 106 -21.75 7.68 23.96
C TRP A 106 -20.33 7.81 24.53
N ALA A 107 -19.84 9.03 24.67
CA ALA A 107 -18.51 9.29 25.23
C ALA A 107 -18.39 8.83 26.69
N ALA A 108 -19.41 9.08 27.52
CA ALA A 108 -19.46 8.64 28.91
C ALA A 108 -19.38 7.11 29.05
N ALA A 109 -20.08 6.39 28.16
CA ALA A 109 -20.00 4.94 28.10
C ALA A 109 -18.63 4.46 27.59
N ALA A 110 -18.06 5.12 26.56
CA ALA A 110 -16.76 4.77 26.00
C ALA A 110 -15.61 4.93 27.01
N ILE A 111 -15.63 5.97 27.86
CA ILE A 111 -14.65 6.18 28.94
C ILE A 111 -14.92 5.34 30.20
N ASP A 112 -15.92 4.45 30.13
CA ASP A 112 -16.35 3.50 31.15
C ASP A 112 -16.79 4.15 32.48
N ASN A 113 -17.55 5.25 32.43
CA ASN A 113 -18.04 5.94 33.62
C ASN A 113 -19.57 5.79 33.80
N LEU A 114 -19.97 4.75 34.52
CA LEU A 114 -21.38 4.44 34.80
C LEU A 114 -22.13 5.58 35.50
N LYS A 115 -21.49 6.33 36.40
CA LYS A 115 -22.19 7.41 37.11
C LYS A 115 -22.57 8.55 36.18
N ILE A 116 -21.68 8.93 35.28
CA ILE A 116 -21.97 9.95 34.26
C ILE A 116 -23.07 9.45 33.32
N VAL A 117 -23.01 8.18 32.90
CA VAL A 117 -24.08 7.55 32.11
C VAL A 117 -25.43 7.67 32.82
N LYS A 118 -25.50 7.34 34.12
CA LYS A 118 -26.72 7.47 34.93
C LYS A 118 -27.24 8.91 34.93
N LEU A 119 -26.37 9.88 35.23
CA LEU A 119 -26.74 11.29 35.24
C LEU A 119 -27.31 11.76 33.91
N LEU A 120 -26.68 11.40 32.78
CA LEU A 120 -27.13 11.83 31.46
C LEU A 120 -28.47 11.20 31.07
N VAL A 121 -28.67 9.91 31.36
CA VAL A 121 -29.92 9.20 31.08
C VAL A 121 -31.07 9.73 31.94
N GLU A 122 -30.83 9.98 33.24
CA GLU A 122 -31.82 10.60 34.14
C GLU A 122 -32.26 12.00 33.69
N HIS A 123 -31.41 12.72 32.95
CA HIS A 123 -31.72 14.03 32.36
C HIS A 123 -32.21 13.95 30.90
N GLY A 124 -32.55 12.75 30.42
CA GLY A 124 -33.24 12.55 29.14
C GLY A 124 -32.33 12.38 27.91
N ALA A 125 -31.06 12.00 28.08
CA ALA A 125 -30.20 11.63 26.96
C ALA A 125 -30.81 10.45 26.16
N ARG A 126 -30.73 10.50 24.83
CA ARG A 126 -31.26 9.45 23.96
C ARG A 126 -30.35 8.22 23.99
N VAL A 127 -30.77 7.19 24.73
CA VAL A 127 -30.01 5.95 24.95
C VAL A 127 -29.57 5.26 23.66
N ASN A 128 -30.40 5.30 22.62
CA ASN A 128 -30.16 4.66 21.32
C ASN A 128 -29.51 5.59 20.28
N HIS A 129 -29.02 6.77 20.66
CA HIS A 129 -28.28 7.62 19.72
C HIS A 129 -27.00 6.92 19.28
N THR A 130 -26.81 6.80 17.96
CA THR A 130 -25.66 6.14 17.37
C THR A 130 -24.61 7.11 16.85
N THR A 131 -23.35 6.70 16.89
CA THR A 131 -22.30 7.35 16.09
C THR A 131 -22.52 7.11 14.59
N LYS A 132 -21.68 7.72 13.73
CA LYS A 132 -21.66 7.43 12.28
C LYS A 132 -21.45 5.94 11.93
N THR A 133 -20.88 5.15 12.84
CA THR A 133 -20.64 3.72 12.63
C THR A 133 -21.76 2.84 13.18
N ASN A 134 -22.91 3.42 13.54
CA ASN A 134 -24.01 2.76 14.26
C ASN A 134 -23.60 2.22 15.64
N SER A 135 -22.58 2.80 16.28
CA SER A 135 -22.18 2.39 17.64
C SER A 135 -23.06 3.11 18.68
N THR A 136 -23.66 2.38 19.62
CA THR A 136 -24.48 2.90 20.72
C THR A 136 -23.70 2.97 22.04
N ALA A 137 -24.25 3.66 23.05
CA ALA A 137 -23.70 3.63 24.41
C ALA A 137 -23.72 2.21 25.00
N PHE A 138 -24.76 1.42 24.70
CA PHE A 138 -24.85 0.01 25.12
C PHE A 138 -23.70 -0.81 24.52
N ARG A 139 -23.39 -0.61 23.24
CA ARG A 139 -22.24 -1.27 22.60
C ARG A 139 -20.92 -0.93 23.29
N CYS A 140 -20.70 0.33 23.69
CA CYS A 140 -19.52 0.72 24.46
C CYS A 140 -19.41 -0.05 25.77
N ALA A 141 -20.52 -0.21 26.51
CA ALA A 141 -20.56 -1.02 27.72
C ALA A 141 -20.16 -2.48 27.44
N CYS A 142 -20.66 -3.08 26.35
CA CYS A 142 -20.27 -4.42 25.92
C CYS A 142 -18.78 -4.54 25.56
N CYS A 143 -18.22 -3.57 24.82
CA CYS A 143 -16.80 -3.57 24.46
C CYS A 143 -15.87 -3.40 25.68
N ASN A 144 -16.35 -2.70 26.71
CA ASN A 144 -15.63 -2.49 27.97
C ASN A 144 -15.83 -3.64 28.97
N GLY A 145 -16.76 -4.57 28.72
CA GLY A 145 -17.10 -5.65 29.66
C GLY A 145 -17.88 -5.17 30.90
N ASN A 146 -18.45 -3.96 30.86
CA ASN A 146 -19.14 -3.36 31.99
C ASN A 146 -20.62 -3.80 32.02
N ILE A 147 -20.87 -4.94 32.66
CA ILE A 147 -22.22 -5.54 32.78
C ILE A 147 -23.19 -4.62 33.53
N ASP A 148 -22.73 -3.92 34.56
CA ASP A 148 -23.59 -3.01 35.34
C ASP A 148 -24.07 -1.83 34.49
N MET A 149 -23.20 -1.31 33.61
CA MET A 149 -23.57 -0.27 32.65
C MET A 149 -24.50 -0.80 31.56
N ALA A 150 -24.21 -1.98 31.00
CA ALA A 150 -25.09 -2.60 30.01
C ALA A 150 -26.49 -2.84 30.60
N ARG A 151 -26.57 -3.36 31.83
CA ARG A 151 -27.83 -3.58 32.56
C ARG A 151 -28.58 -2.28 32.77
N TYR A 152 -27.92 -1.24 33.27
CA TYR A 152 -28.57 0.06 33.46
C TYR A 152 -29.09 0.65 32.15
N LEU A 153 -28.32 0.59 31.06
CA LEU A 153 -28.77 1.10 29.75
C LEU A 153 -29.97 0.29 29.22
N ASN A 154 -29.96 -1.04 29.35
CA ASN A 154 -31.08 -1.90 28.96
C ASN A 154 -32.35 -1.63 29.79
N GLU A 155 -32.22 -1.39 31.10
CA GLU A 155 -33.33 -0.97 31.97
C GLU A 155 -33.90 0.41 31.58
N ASN A 156 -33.18 1.21 30.79
CA ASN A 156 -33.59 2.50 30.26
C ASN A 156 -33.80 2.45 28.73
N ASP A 157 -34.40 1.37 28.24
CA ASP A 157 -34.85 1.20 26.85
C ASP A 157 -33.73 1.22 25.79
N ALA A 158 -32.51 0.80 26.14
CA ALA A 158 -31.48 0.52 25.13
C ALA A 158 -31.91 -0.64 24.21
N ASP A 159 -31.86 -0.42 22.90
CA ASP A 159 -32.07 -1.46 21.90
C ASP A 159 -30.77 -2.25 21.70
N ILE A 160 -30.74 -3.46 22.26
CA ILE A 160 -29.59 -4.38 22.24
C ILE A 160 -29.29 -4.93 20.83
N HIS A 161 -30.22 -4.80 19.88
CA HIS A 161 -30.10 -5.31 18.51
C HIS A 161 -29.56 -4.28 17.52
N ILE A 162 -29.28 -3.05 17.95
CA ILE A 162 -28.58 -2.07 17.11
C ILE A 162 -27.14 -2.54 16.90
N ALA A 163 -26.90 -3.15 15.75
CA ALA A 163 -25.58 -3.55 15.29
C ALA A 163 -24.80 -2.37 14.71
N LYS A 164 -23.47 -2.45 14.86
CA LYS A 164 -22.54 -1.55 14.16
C LYS A 164 -22.60 -1.83 12.65
N ILE A 165 -22.01 -0.94 11.84
CA ILE A 165 -21.74 -1.21 10.41
C ILE A 165 -21.14 -2.63 10.23
N ASN A 166 -21.55 -3.31 9.14
CA ASN A 166 -21.27 -4.71 8.82
C ASN A 166 -22.05 -5.76 9.63
N GLN A 167 -23.18 -5.37 10.23
CA GLN A 167 -23.99 -6.22 11.12
C GLN A 167 -23.16 -6.82 12.28
N GLU A 168 -22.18 -6.07 12.79
CA GLU A 168 -21.39 -6.51 13.94
C GLU A 168 -22.21 -6.30 15.24
N THR A 169 -22.77 -7.40 15.76
CA THR A 169 -23.63 -7.40 16.95
C THR A 169 -22.85 -7.12 18.24
N ASN A 170 -23.57 -6.85 19.33
CA ASN A 170 -22.97 -6.70 20.67
C ASN A 170 -22.38 -8.02 21.18
N LEU A 171 -22.99 -9.17 20.84
CA LEU A 171 -22.46 -10.50 21.14
C LEU A 171 -21.14 -10.77 20.40
N ILE A 172 -21.05 -10.40 19.12
CA ILE A 172 -19.80 -10.53 18.37
C ILE A 172 -18.68 -9.69 19.01
N ALA A 173 -19.00 -8.49 19.51
CA ALA A 173 -18.02 -7.63 20.18
C ALA A 173 -17.52 -8.23 21.50
N SER A 174 -18.39 -8.84 22.32
CA SER A 174 -17.96 -9.49 23.57
C SER A 174 -17.10 -10.72 23.29
N VAL A 175 -17.47 -11.52 22.28
CA VAL A 175 -16.71 -12.70 21.84
C VAL A 175 -15.34 -12.32 21.28
N TYR A 176 -15.26 -11.26 20.46
CA TYR A 176 -13.99 -10.74 19.95
C TYR A 176 -13.05 -10.28 21.06
N ASN A 177 -13.59 -9.68 22.12
CA ASN A 177 -12.83 -9.26 23.30
C ASN A 177 -12.50 -10.41 24.27
N GLU A 178 -12.88 -11.64 23.96
CA GLU A 178 -12.74 -12.84 24.81
C GLU A 178 -13.42 -12.69 26.19
N ASP A 179 -14.44 -11.83 26.29
CA ASP A 179 -15.15 -11.57 27.55
C ASP A 179 -16.31 -12.55 27.73
N LEU A 180 -16.02 -13.66 28.40
CA LEU A 180 -17.02 -14.69 28.69
C LEU A 180 -18.14 -14.16 29.59
N ASN A 181 -17.87 -13.26 30.54
CA ASN A 181 -18.91 -12.77 31.46
C ASN A 181 -19.93 -11.89 30.72
N MET A 182 -19.46 -10.97 29.87
CA MET A 182 -20.34 -10.17 29.02
C MET A 182 -21.07 -11.04 28.00
N THR A 183 -20.41 -12.06 27.44
CA THR A 183 -21.02 -13.02 26.51
C THR A 183 -22.16 -13.80 27.20
N THR A 184 -21.92 -14.30 28.41
CA THR A 184 -22.94 -14.96 29.23
C THR A 184 -24.10 -14.03 29.54
N TYR A 185 -23.83 -12.78 29.92
CA TYR A 185 -24.90 -11.80 30.16
C TYR A 185 -25.77 -11.57 28.91
N LEU A 186 -25.15 -11.38 27.75
CA LEU A 186 -25.86 -11.15 26.49
C LEU A 186 -26.71 -12.37 26.05
N VAL A 187 -26.22 -13.59 26.26
CA VAL A 187 -26.92 -14.82 25.84
C VAL A 187 -27.96 -15.26 26.88
N ASP A 188 -27.58 -15.38 28.15
CA ASP A 188 -28.41 -15.98 29.19
C ASP A 188 -29.45 -15.01 29.76
N GLU A 189 -29.06 -13.74 29.98
CA GLU A 189 -29.98 -12.73 30.54
C GLU A 189 -30.76 -11.97 29.46
N LEU A 190 -30.12 -11.68 28.31
CA LEU A 190 -30.73 -10.86 27.25
C LEU A 190 -31.24 -11.66 26.04
N GLY A 191 -30.92 -12.95 25.94
CA GLY A 191 -31.46 -13.82 24.89
C GLY A 191 -30.93 -13.55 23.49
N CYS A 192 -29.71 -13.00 23.36
CA CYS A 192 -29.07 -12.79 22.06
C CYS A 192 -28.87 -14.11 21.30
N ASP A 193 -29.15 -14.12 19.98
CA ASP A 193 -28.95 -15.30 19.14
C ASP A 193 -27.46 -15.55 18.88
N VAL A 194 -26.96 -16.71 19.32
CA VAL A 194 -25.56 -17.15 19.14
C VAL A 194 -25.18 -17.45 17.69
N ASN A 195 -26.14 -17.43 16.76
CA ASN A 195 -25.92 -17.66 15.34
C ASN A 195 -26.04 -16.40 14.47
N GLU A 196 -26.38 -15.24 15.03
CA GLU A 196 -26.45 -13.98 14.28
C GLU A 196 -25.05 -13.56 13.80
N SER A 197 -24.87 -13.43 12.49
CA SER A 197 -23.56 -13.22 11.86
C SER A 197 -23.40 -11.84 11.25
N THR A 198 -22.14 -11.42 11.03
CA THR A 198 -21.84 -10.22 10.23
C THR A 198 -22.31 -10.34 8.77
N ASP A 199 -22.28 -9.25 8.02
CA ASP A 199 -22.57 -9.21 6.56
C ASP A 199 -21.75 -10.25 5.76
N ASP A 200 -20.51 -10.50 6.19
CA ASP A 200 -19.60 -11.48 5.60
C ASP A 200 -19.85 -12.93 6.06
N GLY A 201 -20.91 -13.17 6.82
CA GLY A 201 -21.30 -14.49 7.34
C GLY A 201 -20.44 -14.99 8.51
N ARG A 202 -19.72 -14.11 9.23
CA ARG A 202 -18.92 -14.52 10.40
C ARG A 202 -19.82 -14.61 11.63
N SER A 203 -20.09 -15.83 12.10
CA SER A 203 -20.85 -16.08 13.33
C SER A 203 -20.01 -15.86 14.60
N PRO A 204 -20.63 -15.74 15.79
CA PRO A 204 -19.91 -15.72 17.07
C PRO A 204 -18.94 -16.89 17.22
N LEU A 205 -19.36 -18.11 16.85
CA LEU A 205 -18.49 -19.29 16.89
C LEU A 205 -17.29 -19.17 15.94
N TYR A 206 -17.48 -18.59 14.75
CA TYR A 206 -16.37 -18.31 13.82
C TYR A 206 -15.36 -17.34 14.43
N ILE A 207 -15.84 -16.26 15.06
CA ILE A 207 -14.97 -15.27 15.72
C ILE A 207 -14.24 -15.89 16.93
N ALA A 208 -14.92 -16.71 17.72
CA ALA A 208 -14.36 -17.38 18.90
C ALA A 208 -13.17 -18.30 18.56
N VAL A 209 -13.12 -18.89 17.36
CA VAL A 209 -11.95 -19.67 16.90
C VAL A 209 -10.68 -18.80 16.78
N GLY A 210 -10.82 -17.49 16.65
CA GLY A 210 -9.72 -16.53 16.75
C GLY A 210 -9.17 -16.31 18.16
N SER A 211 -9.94 -16.64 19.19
CA SER A 211 -9.62 -16.39 20.60
C SER A 211 -8.65 -17.41 21.19
N THR A 212 -8.19 -17.15 22.41
CA THR A 212 -7.47 -18.13 23.23
C THR A 212 -8.39 -18.99 24.10
N SER A 213 -9.67 -18.63 24.24
CA SER A 213 -10.61 -19.24 25.19
C SER A 213 -11.38 -20.44 24.62
N LEU A 214 -11.01 -21.65 25.04
CA LEU A 214 -11.80 -22.88 24.78
C LEU A 214 -13.16 -22.83 25.48
N GLU A 215 -13.21 -22.23 26.68
CA GLU A 215 -14.42 -22.09 27.47
C GLU A 215 -15.48 -21.28 26.73
N LEU A 216 -15.08 -20.23 26.02
CA LEU A 216 -15.96 -19.42 25.18
C LEU A 216 -16.57 -20.22 24.03
N ILE A 217 -15.78 -21.08 23.37
CA ILE A 217 -16.28 -21.99 22.34
C ILE A 217 -17.29 -22.98 22.93
N GLN A 218 -16.95 -23.62 24.04
CA GLN A 218 -17.84 -24.56 24.70
C GLN A 218 -19.15 -23.89 25.15
N PHE A 219 -19.07 -22.66 25.66
CA PHE A 219 -20.24 -21.87 26.01
C PHE A 219 -21.16 -21.65 24.80
N LEU A 220 -20.64 -21.16 23.68
CA LEU A 220 -21.42 -20.93 22.46
C LEU A 220 -22.03 -22.24 21.92
N LEU A 221 -21.25 -23.32 21.91
CA LEU A 221 -21.69 -24.65 21.48
C LEU A 221 -22.81 -25.22 22.37
N ASN A 222 -22.75 -25.00 23.68
CA ASN A 222 -23.81 -25.40 24.62
C ASN A 222 -25.11 -24.61 24.42
N HIS A 223 -25.01 -23.39 23.86
CA HIS A 223 -26.14 -22.55 23.49
C HIS A 223 -26.60 -22.74 22.03
N GLY A 224 -26.12 -23.79 21.35
CA GLY A 224 -26.60 -24.18 20.02
C GLY A 224 -25.97 -23.39 18.87
N ALA A 225 -24.76 -22.86 19.06
CA ALA A 225 -23.99 -22.28 17.96
C ALA A 225 -23.65 -23.34 16.90
N ARG A 226 -23.84 -22.99 15.63
CA ARG A 226 -23.70 -23.91 14.49
C ARG A 226 -22.44 -23.65 13.67
N ASN A 227 -21.97 -24.69 12.99
CA ASN A 227 -20.79 -24.66 12.12
C ASN A 227 -21.05 -24.01 10.75
N PHE A 228 -21.60 -22.80 10.72
CA PHE A 228 -21.93 -22.14 9.45
C PHE A 228 -20.69 -21.64 8.72
N GLN A 229 -20.64 -21.88 7.41
CA GLN A 229 -19.59 -21.39 6.54
C GLN A 229 -19.70 -19.87 6.37
N ALA A 230 -18.60 -19.15 6.59
CA ALA A 230 -18.51 -17.72 6.32
C ALA A 230 -18.36 -17.46 4.81
N ASN A 231 -18.94 -16.36 4.33
CA ASN A 231 -18.92 -16.02 2.91
C ASN A 231 -17.56 -15.49 2.46
N TYR A 232 -16.84 -14.79 3.34
CA TYR A 232 -15.59 -14.10 3.01
C TYR A 232 -14.44 -15.03 2.62
N ASP A 233 -14.24 -16.14 3.34
CA ASP A 233 -13.16 -17.09 3.09
C ASP A 233 -13.66 -18.51 2.86
N HIS A 234 -14.97 -18.72 2.70
CA HIS A 234 -15.58 -20.04 2.51
C HIS A 234 -15.21 -21.06 3.60
N MET A 235 -14.95 -20.59 4.82
CA MET A 235 -14.56 -21.44 5.95
C MET A 235 -15.67 -21.50 7.00
N SER A 236 -15.96 -22.70 7.49
CA SER A 236 -16.74 -22.88 8.71
C SER A 236 -15.83 -22.75 9.95
N PRO A 237 -16.39 -22.52 11.16
CA PRO A 237 -15.61 -22.51 12.40
C PRO A 237 -14.73 -23.75 12.57
N LEU A 238 -15.22 -24.94 12.24
CA LEU A 238 -14.48 -26.19 12.33
C LEU A 238 -13.27 -26.21 11.37
N LEU A 239 -13.47 -25.80 10.10
CA LEU A 239 -12.37 -25.72 9.14
C LEU A 239 -11.36 -24.63 9.55
N LEU A 240 -11.83 -23.49 10.09
CA LEU A 240 -10.95 -22.43 10.59
C LEU A 240 -10.09 -22.91 11.77
N ALA A 241 -10.65 -23.73 12.67
CA ALA A 241 -9.93 -24.32 13.78
C ALA A 241 -8.86 -25.30 13.28
N ALA A 242 -9.21 -26.12 12.28
CA ALA A 242 -8.30 -27.05 11.62
C ALA A 242 -7.14 -26.31 10.95
N GLU A 243 -7.45 -25.27 10.18
CA GLU A 243 -6.48 -24.41 9.50
C GLU A 243 -5.49 -23.77 10.47
N LYS A 244 -5.99 -23.29 11.62
CA LYS A 244 -5.16 -22.68 12.67
C LYS A 244 -4.44 -23.69 13.57
N ARG A 245 -4.56 -25.00 13.30
CA ARG A 245 -3.98 -26.09 14.11
C ARG A 245 -4.44 -26.08 15.58
N ARG A 246 -5.66 -25.61 15.85
CA ARG A 246 -6.27 -25.59 17.19
C ARG A 246 -7.00 -26.92 17.43
N ILE A 247 -6.24 -27.96 17.76
CA ILE A 247 -6.77 -29.34 17.93
C ILE A 247 -7.89 -29.38 18.97
N ASP A 248 -7.68 -28.71 20.11
CA ASP A 248 -8.62 -28.51 21.19
C ASP A 248 -9.96 -27.89 20.72
N PHE A 249 -9.91 -27.00 19.73
CA PHE A 249 -11.10 -26.36 19.17
C PHE A 249 -11.79 -27.28 18.15
N VAL A 250 -11.00 -28.00 17.34
CA VAL A 250 -11.50 -29.03 16.42
C VAL A 250 -12.24 -30.11 17.22
N ASP A 251 -11.65 -30.62 18.29
CA ASP A 251 -12.24 -31.66 19.14
C ASP A 251 -13.52 -31.20 19.85
N ALA A 252 -13.64 -29.91 20.18
CA ALA A 252 -14.85 -29.35 20.77
C ALA A 252 -15.99 -29.16 19.76
N ILE A 253 -15.69 -28.67 18.55
CA ILE A 253 -16.70 -28.34 17.52
C ILE A 253 -17.14 -29.58 16.72
N SER A 254 -16.19 -30.49 16.44
CA SER A 254 -16.39 -31.68 15.60
C SER A 254 -17.63 -32.52 15.95
N PRO A 255 -17.92 -32.82 17.24
CA PRO A 255 -19.08 -33.64 17.62
C PRO A 255 -20.45 -33.08 17.21
N GLN A 256 -20.56 -31.77 16.97
CA GLN A 256 -21.80 -31.13 16.54
C GLN A 256 -21.97 -31.07 15.01
N CYS A 257 -20.97 -31.51 14.26
CA CYS A 257 -20.91 -31.42 12.80
C CYS A 257 -21.24 -32.78 12.15
N SER A 258 -21.60 -32.76 10.88
CA SER A 258 -21.78 -33.98 10.09
C SER A 258 -20.46 -34.76 9.95
N VAL A 259 -20.56 -36.08 9.76
CA VAL A 259 -19.38 -36.94 9.59
C VAL A 259 -18.47 -36.46 8.45
N LEU A 260 -19.05 -35.93 7.36
CA LEU A 260 -18.27 -35.38 6.25
C LEU A 260 -17.47 -34.14 6.68
N GLU A 261 -18.09 -33.18 7.38
CA GLU A 261 -17.39 -32.00 7.89
C GLU A 261 -16.27 -32.38 8.87
N GLN A 262 -16.49 -33.40 9.71
CA GLN A 262 -15.47 -33.92 10.61
C GLN A 262 -14.27 -34.50 9.83
N ILE A 263 -14.53 -35.28 8.79
CA ILE A 263 -13.49 -35.83 7.91
C ILE A 263 -12.72 -34.70 7.22
N GLU A 264 -13.41 -33.75 6.61
CA GLU A 264 -12.79 -32.64 5.88
C GLU A 264 -11.96 -31.74 6.82
N ALA A 265 -12.40 -31.56 8.06
CA ALA A 265 -11.62 -30.86 9.08
C ALA A 265 -10.34 -31.61 9.45
N LEU A 266 -10.38 -32.94 9.56
CA LEU A 266 -9.17 -33.75 9.81
C LEU A 266 -8.21 -33.69 8.61
N GLU A 267 -8.73 -33.71 7.38
CA GLU A 267 -7.92 -33.54 6.17
C GLU A 267 -7.26 -32.16 6.14
N LEU A 268 -8.02 -31.09 6.38
CA LEU A 268 -7.45 -29.75 6.43
C LEU A 268 -6.46 -29.58 7.59
N LEU A 269 -6.71 -30.19 8.74
CA LEU A 269 -5.80 -30.17 9.89
C LEU A 269 -4.50 -30.89 9.56
N GLY A 270 -4.56 -32.05 8.90
CA GLY A 270 -3.38 -32.77 8.40
C GLY A 270 -2.57 -31.89 7.46
N SER A 271 -3.25 -31.27 6.49
CA SER A 271 -2.63 -30.32 5.56
C SER A 271 -1.99 -29.12 6.27
N ALA A 272 -2.66 -28.54 7.27
CA ALA A 272 -2.14 -27.42 8.05
C ALA A 272 -0.89 -27.79 8.89
N PHE A 273 -0.75 -29.05 9.31
CA PHE A 273 0.47 -29.55 9.96
C PHE A 273 1.64 -29.72 8.98
N ALA A 274 1.38 -30.06 7.72
CA ALA A 274 2.39 -30.07 6.68
C ALA A 274 2.80 -28.64 6.31
N CYS A 275 1.87 -27.72 6.07
CA CYS A 275 2.18 -26.34 5.71
C CYS A 275 2.87 -25.58 6.86
N ARG A 276 4.03 -24.97 6.61
CA ARG A 276 4.79 -24.20 7.64
C ARG A 276 4.23 -22.81 7.93
N GLU A 277 3.07 -22.46 7.38
CA GLU A 277 2.45 -21.14 7.54
C GLU A 277 2.09 -20.82 8.99
N HIS A 278 1.77 -21.84 9.78
CA HIS A 278 1.31 -21.72 11.17
C HIS A 278 2.28 -22.32 12.18
N GLY A 279 3.56 -22.46 11.82
CA GLY A 279 4.63 -22.91 12.71
C GLY A 279 5.48 -24.02 12.11
N ILE A 280 6.12 -24.80 12.99
CA ILE A 280 7.01 -25.89 12.57
C ILE A 280 6.18 -26.97 11.86
N CYS A 281 6.64 -27.38 10.68
CA CYS A 281 6.07 -28.51 9.94
C CYS A 281 6.17 -29.78 10.78
N ASN A 282 5.08 -30.54 10.82
CA ASN A 282 5.03 -31.84 11.47
C ASN A 282 4.35 -32.85 10.54
N LEU A 283 5.15 -33.50 9.70
CA LEU A 283 4.68 -34.48 8.71
C LEU A 283 4.13 -35.75 9.36
N GLU A 284 4.60 -36.12 10.56
CA GLU A 284 4.06 -37.26 11.30
C GLU A 284 2.62 -36.99 11.73
N LYS A 285 2.34 -35.81 12.29
CA LYS A 285 0.97 -35.38 12.58
C LYS A 285 0.13 -35.22 11.32
N SER A 286 0.70 -34.67 10.24
CA SER A 286 0.03 -34.58 8.95
C SER A 286 -0.46 -35.96 8.49
N PHE A 287 0.43 -36.94 8.52
CA PHE A 287 0.14 -38.33 8.17
C PHE A 287 -0.95 -38.92 9.09
N GLU A 288 -0.83 -38.74 10.41
CA GLU A 288 -1.80 -39.22 11.39
C GLU A 288 -3.23 -38.73 11.09
N TYR A 289 -3.38 -37.43 10.82
CA TYR A 289 -4.69 -36.85 10.53
C TYR A 289 -5.24 -37.26 9.16
N PHE A 290 -4.40 -37.33 8.12
CA PHE A 290 -4.81 -37.89 6.82
C PHE A 290 -5.24 -39.35 6.94
N TYR A 291 -4.50 -40.16 7.70
CA TYR A 291 -4.82 -41.56 7.96
C TYR A 291 -6.18 -41.69 8.66
N ARG A 292 -6.40 -40.89 9.72
CA ARG A 292 -7.66 -40.88 10.47
C ARG A 292 -8.83 -40.47 9.57
N ALA A 293 -8.65 -39.46 8.72
CA ALA A 293 -9.67 -39.04 7.77
C ALA A 293 -10.00 -40.12 6.74
N LEU A 294 -9.00 -40.74 6.11
CA LEU A 294 -9.20 -41.83 5.15
C LEU A 294 -9.88 -43.04 5.80
N LYS A 295 -9.50 -43.39 7.03
CA LYS A 295 -10.16 -44.45 7.79
C LYS A 295 -11.66 -44.16 7.98
N LEU A 296 -12.02 -42.94 8.39
CA LEU A 296 -13.41 -42.54 8.52
C LEU A 296 -14.16 -42.52 7.18
N ARG A 297 -13.50 -42.11 6.08
CA ARG A 297 -14.09 -42.22 4.73
C ARG A 297 -14.43 -43.66 4.36
N CYS A 298 -13.54 -44.61 4.65
CA CYS A 298 -13.77 -46.03 4.42
C CYS A 298 -14.91 -46.57 5.30
N GLU A 299 -14.95 -46.21 6.59
CA GLU A 299 -15.99 -46.64 7.53
C GLU A 299 -17.39 -46.14 7.15
N HIS A 300 -17.49 -44.92 6.62
CA HIS A 300 -18.77 -44.29 6.28
C HIS A 300 -19.11 -44.30 4.78
N ASN A 301 -18.26 -44.90 3.95
CA ASN A 301 -18.41 -44.95 2.48
C ASN A 301 -18.55 -43.55 1.84
N LEU A 302 -17.66 -42.63 2.21
CA LEU A 302 -17.61 -41.25 1.73
C LEU A 302 -16.35 -41.00 0.89
N PRO A 303 -16.29 -41.44 -0.39
CA PRO A 303 -15.10 -41.31 -1.22
C PRO A 303 -14.77 -39.83 -1.49
N LYS A 304 -13.49 -39.53 -1.71
CA LYS A 304 -13.04 -38.19 -2.12
C LYS A 304 -13.47 -37.90 -3.56
N ILE A 305 -13.72 -36.64 -3.85
CA ILE A 305 -13.96 -36.17 -5.21
C ILE A 305 -12.60 -36.00 -5.90
N GLN A 306 -12.34 -36.80 -6.93
CA GLN A 306 -11.10 -36.68 -7.71
C GLN A 306 -11.14 -35.51 -8.68
N ARG A 307 -9.97 -34.93 -8.95
CA ARG A 307 -9.82 -33.87 -9.94
C ARG A 307 -9.96 -34.44 -11.34
N LEU A 308 -10.64 -33.70 -12.21
CA LEU A 308 -10.81 -34.10 -13.62
C LEU A 308 -9.51 -34.03 -14.42
N SER A 309 -8.59 -33.13 -14.06
CA SER A 309 -7.32 -32.91 -14.76
C SER A 309 -6.17 -32.77 -13.79
N THR A 310 -5.03 -33.39 -14.09
CA THR A 310 -3.80 -33.21 -13.31
C THR A 310 -3.14 -31.88 -13.63
N VAL A 311 -2.31 -31.37 -12.72
CA VAL A 311 -1.50 -30.16 -12.95
C VAL A 311 -0.03 -30.53 -12.86
N GLU A 312 0.73 -30.09 -13.85
CA GLU A 312 2.15 -30.42 -14.00
C GLU A 312 3.00 -29.97 -12.81
N VAL A 313 2.67 -28.83 -12.18
CA VAL A 313 3.33 -28.33 -10.95
C VAL A 313 3.30 -29.32 -9.80
N PHE A 314 2.29 -30.18 -9.73
CA PHE A 314 2.17 -31.24 -8.73
C PHE A 314 2.70 -32.59 -9.24
N ASP A 315 3.58 -32.59 -10.24
CA ASP A 315 4.10 -33.79 -10.90
C ASP A 315 2.97 -34.70 -11.44
N ASN A 316 1.87 -34.07 -11.87
CA ASN A 316 0.61 -34.72 -12.27
C ASN A 316 0.00 -35.66 -11.22
N ARG A 317 0.34 -35.48 -9.93
CA ARG A 317 -0.23 -36.27 -8.84
C ARG A 317 -1.70 -35.97 -8.62
N GLN A 318 -2.37 -36.91 -7.98
CA GLN A 318 -3.73 -36.81 -7.48
C GLN A 318 -3.73 -37.11 -5.98
N GLU A 319 -4.77 -36.62 -5.31
CA GLU A 319 -4.96 -36.83 -3.88
C GLU A 319 -5.15 -38.33 -3.58
N CYS A 320 -4.52 -38.83 -2.52
CA CYS A 320 -4.64 -40.21 -2.09
C CYS A 320 -6.10 -40.57 -1.79
N GLN A 321 -6.55 -41.70 -2.32
CA GLN A 321 -7.90 -42.25 -2.16
C GLN A 321 -7.96 -43.36 -1.12
N THR A 322 -6.83 -44.05 -0.91
CA THR A 322 -6.73 -45.22 -0.03
C THR A 322 -5.64 -45.03 1.00
N ILE A 323 -5.72 -45.81 2.09
CA ILE A 323 -4.71 -45.81 3.15
C ILE A 323 -3.37 -46.32 2.61
N ASP A 324 -3.39 -47.31 1.70
CA ASP A 324 -2.18 -47.86 1.10
C ASP A 324 -1.41 -46.81 0.29
N GLU A 325 -2.12 -46.00 -0.51
CA GLU A 325 -1.52 -44.87 -1.23
C GLU A 325 -0.91 -43.83 -0.28
N LEU A 326 -1.53 -43.57 0.87
CA LEU A 326 -1.01 -42.63 1.86
C LEU A 326 0.26 -43.17 2.55
N GLU A 327 0.30 -44.47 2.89
CA GLU A 327 1.48 -45.12 3.48
C GLU A 327 2.70 -45.05 2.55
N GLU A 328 2.51 -45.11 1.23
CA GLU A 328 3.58 -44.89 0.27
C GLU A 328 4.18 -43.47 0.34
N LEU A 329 3.41 -42.47 0.75
CA LEU A 329 3.88 -41.09 0.91
C LEU A 329 4.63 -40.85 2.22
N ARG A 330 4.47 -41.73 3.21
CA ARG A 330 4.94 -41.51 4.58
C ARG A 330 6.43 -41.19 4.69
N LEU A 331 7.24 -41.75 3.79
CA LEU A 331 8.70 -41.56 3.76
C LEU A 331 9.16 -40.47 2.77
N ASN A 332 8.23 -39.83 2.06
CA ASN A 332 8.54 -38.81 1.06
C ASN A 332 7.89 -37.48 1.42
N ASP A 333 8.68 -36.61 2.04
CA ASP A 333 8.27 -35.28 2.49
C ASP A 333 7.64 -34.45 1.35
N ASP A 334 8.28 -34.40 0.17
CA ASP A 334 7.80 -33.64 -0.99
C ASP A 334 6.41 -34.11 -1.46
N HIS A 335 6.17 -35.41 -1.45
CA HIS A 335 4.87 -35.97 -1.78
C HIS A 335 3.82 -35.67 -0.71
N MET A 336 4.19 -35.70 0.57
CA MET A 336 3.29 -35.32 1.67
C MET A 336 2.88 -33.85 1.59
N TYR A 337 3.81 -32.95 1.24
CA TYR A 337 3.48 -31.55 0.99
C TYR A 337 2.56 -31.38 -0.23
N THR A 338 2.80 -32.15 -1.29
CA THR A 338 1.95 -32.12 -2.49
C THR A 338 0.53 -32.60 -2.15
N GLU A 339 0.39 -33.68 -1.37
CA GLU A 339 -0.89 -34.17 -0.86
C GLU A 339 -1.61 -33.07 -0.05
N ALA A 340 -0.89 -32.38 0.84
CA ALA A 340 -1.44 -31.28 1.62
C ALA A 340 -1.98 -30.13 0.74
N LEU A 341 -1.28 -29.77 -0.34
CA LEU A 341 -1.75 -28.74 -1.27
C LEU A 341 -2.97 -29.18 -2.09
N LEU A 342 -3.02 -30.44 -2.53
CA LEU A 342 -4.17 -31.00 -3.25
C LEU A 342 -5.42 -31.04 -2.36
N VAL A 343 -5.28 -31.45 -1.09
CA VAL A 343 -6.35 -31.39 -0.08
C VAL A 343 -6.87 -29.97 0.07
N ARG A 344 -5.98 -28.97 0.18
CA ARG A 344 -6.38 -27.56 0.32
C ARG A 344 -7.10 -27.05 -0.91
N GLU A 345 -6.64 -27.39 -2.11
CA GLU A 345 -7.31 -26.99 -3.34
C GLU A 345 -8.74 -27.52 -3.38
N ARG A 346 -8.96 -28.78 -2.97
CA ARG A 346 -10.30 -29.38 -2.93
C ARG A 346 -11.20 -28.74 -1.87
N LEU A 347 -10.68 -28.54 -0.65
CA LEU A 347 -11.49 -28.08 0.49
C LEU A 347 -11.72 -26.57 0.48
N LEU A 348 -10.69 -25.79 0.18
CA LEU A 348 -10.73 -24.34 0.23
C LEU A 348 -11.15 -23.74 -1.12
N GLY A 349 -10.79 -24.40 -2.21
CA GLY A 349 -11.01 -23.92 -3.57
C GLY A 349 -9.90 -22.99 -4.07
N PRO A 350 -9.82 -22.79 -5.40
CA PRO A 350 -8.77 -21.98 -6.03
C PRO A 350 -8.93 -20.47 -5.81
N THR A 351 -10.10 -20.03 -5.36
CA THR A 351 -10.40 -18.62 -5.04
C THR A 351 -9.99 -18.24 -3.62
N ASN A 352 -9.65 -19.23 -2.78
CA ASN A 352 -9.34 -18.99 -1.39
C ASN A 352 -7.96 -18.37 -1.20
N THR A 353 -7.92 -17.22 -0.53
CA THR A 353 -6.68 -16.48 -0.28
C THR A 353 -5.65 -17.29 0.52
N LYS A 354 -6.09 -18.19 1.41
CA LYS A 354 -5.20 -19.06 2.19
C LYS A 354 -4.55 -20.12 1.32
N TYR A 355 -5.28 -20.70 0.37
CA TYR A 355 -4.70 -21.65 -0.58
C TYR A 355 -3.67 -20.98 -1.50
N CYS A 356 -3.99 -19.81 -2.05
CA CYS A 356 -3.04 -18.99 -2.81
C CYS A 356 -1.78 -18.65 -2.00
N ARG A 357 -1.94 -18.34 -0.70
CA ARG A 357 -0.80 -18.12 0.20
C ARG A 357 0.04 -19.38 0.37
N SER A 358 -0.57 -20.56 0.50
CA SER A 358 0.14 -21.84 0.59
C SER A 358 0.99 -22.13 -0.63
N LEU A 359 0.47 -21.92 -1.83
CA LEU A 359 1.24 -22.10 -3.07
C LEU A 359 2.48 -21.20 -3.11
N ARG A 360 2.32 -19.92 -2.75
CA ARG A 360 3.43 -18.97 -2.71
C ARG A 360 4.45 -19.35 -1.65
N PHE A 361 3.99 -19.72 -0.46
CA PHE A 361 4.87 -20.16 0.61
C PHE A 361 5.67 -21.41 0.21
N CYS A 362 5.02 -22.40 -0.42
CA CYS A 362 5.70 -23.57 -0.96
C CYS A 362 6.76 -23.19 -2.00
N GLY A 363 6.45 -22.27 -2.90
CA GLY A 363 7.43 -21.79 -3.87
C GLY A 363 8.64 -21.10 -3.22
N ALA A 364 8.43 -20.32 -2.15
CA ALA A 364 9.51 -19.70 -1.38
C ALA A 364 10.37 -20.76 -0.66
N LEU A 365 9.75 -21.75 -0.02
CA LEU A 365 10.46 -22.84 0.66
C LEU A 365 11.33 -23.66 -0.31
N LEU A 366 10.81 -23.93 -1.51
CA LEU A 366 11.58 -24.60 -2.56
C LEU A 366 12.79 -23.76 -3.00
N ALA A 367 12.63 -22.44 -3.14
CA ALA A 367 13.73 -21.54 -3.46
C ALA A 367 14.80 -21.51 -2.34
N ASP A 368 14.41 -21.54 -1.07
CA ASP A 368 15.34 -21.64 0.07
C ASP A 368 16.13 -22.95 0.06
N ASN A 369 15.50 -24.04 -0.39
CA ASN A 369 16.13 -25.36 -0.58
C ASN A 369 16.88 -25.50 -1.92
N ALA A 370 17.20 -24.39 -2.59
CA ALA A 370 17.90 -24.34 -3.88
C ALA A 370 17.16 -25.01 -5.07
N GLN A 371 15.84 -25.19 -4.96
CA GLN A 371 14.95 -25.64 -6.04
C GLN A 371 14.19 -24.45 -6.66
N HIS A 372 14.90 -23.38 -7.04
CA HIS A 372 14.29 -22.12 -7.51
C HIS A 372 13.34 -22.28 -8.69
N ASN A 373 13.67 -23.10 -9.70
CA ASN A 373 12.80 -23.28 -10.87
C ASN A 373 11.45 -23.86 -10.48
N ARG A 374 11.46 -24.93 -9.67
CA ARG A 374 10.23 -25.55 -9.14
C ARG A 374 9.44 -24.55 -8.29
N GLY A 375 10.14 -23.75 -7.47
CA GLY A 375 9.50 -22.69 -6.69
C GLY A 375 8.80 -21.63 -7.55
N VAL A 376 9.43 -21.22 -8.65
CA VAL A 376 8.85 -20.30 -9.64
C VAL A 376 7.63 -20.91 -10.33
N ASP A 377 7.62 -22.21 -10.61
CA ASP A 377 6.48 -22.89 -11.23
C ASP A 377 5.23 -22.84 -10.32
N PHE A 378 5.41 -23.03 -9.00
CA PHE A 378 4.31 -22.86 -8.03
C PHE A 378 3.75 -21.43 -8.04
N TRP A 379 4.61 -20.42 -8.14
CA TRP A 379 4.17 -19.03 -8.18
C TRP A 379 3.49 -18.69 -9.51
N LEU A 380 3.95 -19.27 -10.62
CA LEU A 380 3.29 -19.16 -11.92
C LEU A 380 1.89 -19.78 -11.89
N TYR A 381 1.75 -20.96 -11.29
CA TYR A 381 0.45 -21.61 -11.11
C TYR A 381 -0.48 -20.75 -10.27
N GLU A 382 0.01 -20.21 -9.16
CA GLU A 382 -0.78 -19.32 -8.29
C GLU A 382 -1.25 -18.04 -9.02
N LEU A 383 -0.37 -17.38 -9.77
CA LEU A 383 -0.75 -16.23 -10.61
C LEU A 383 -1.77 -16.62 -11.67
N SER A 384 -1.67 -17.82 -12.25
CA SER A 384 -2.62 -18.31 -13.24
C SER A 384 -4.02 -18.47 -12.65
N LEU A 385 -4.14 -18.96 -11.40
CA LEU A 385 -5.40 -19.04 -10.68
C LEU A 385 -5.98 -17.64 -10.44
N ARG A 386 -5.16 -16.69 -9.99
CA ARG A 386 -5.63 -15.31 -9.77
C ARG A 386 -6.20 -14.68 -11.03
N ARG A 387 -5.53 -14.86 -12.17
CA ARG A 387 -6.00 -14.34 -13.46
C ARG A 387 -7.27 -15.05 -13.93
N GLN A 388 -7.33 -16.38 -13.77
CA GLN A 388 -8.51 -17.17 -14.15
C GLN A 388 -9.76 -16.75 -13.37
N TYR A 389 -9.62 -16.48 -12.06
CA TYR A 389 -10.73 -16.16 -11.17
C TYR A 389 -10.86 -14.66 -10.86
N SER A 390 -10.08 -13.80 -11.51
CA SER A 390 -10.07 -12.33 -11.29
C SER A 390 -9.88 -11.94 -9.82
N LEU A 391 -8.98 -12.63 -9.11
CA LEU A 391 -8.68 -12.36 -7.71
C LEU A 391 -7.78 -11.12 -7.58
N SER A 392 -8.01 -10.31 -6.55
CA SER A 392 -7.18 -9.13 -6.26
C SER A 392 -5.74 -9.52 -5.95
N ILE A 393 -4.78 -8.76 -6.48
CA ILE A 393 -3.36 -8.98 -6.22
C ILE A 393 -2.88 -8.01 -5.14
N ASP A 394 -2.33 -8.54 -4.04
CA ASP A 394 -1.67 -7.70 -3.04
C ASP A 394 -0.40 -7.09 -3.63
N ILE A 395 -0.18 -5.82 -3.30
CA ILE A 395 0.95 -5.03 -3.73
C ILE A 395 2.30 -5.69 -3.40
N ASN A 396 2.38 -6.35 -2.24
CA ASN A 396 3.60 -7.00 -1.77
C ASN A 396 3.91 -8.27 -2.57
N ASP A 397 2.90 -8.91 -3.14
CA ASP A 397 3.05 -10.18 -3.88
C ASP A 397 3.85 -9.96 -5.16
N LEU A 398 3.65 -8.82 -5.84
CA LEU A 398 4.43 -8.47 -7.03
C LEU A 398 5.89 -8.16 -6.69
N ARG A 399 6.15 -7.54 -5.53
CA ARG A 399 7.51 -7.23 -5.10
C ARG A 399 8.29 -8.49 -4.70
N GLN A 400 7.62 -9.50 -4.16
CA GLN A 400 8.24 -10.78 -3.84
C GLN A 400 8.88 -11.45 -5.07
N TRP A 401 8.35 -11.25 -6.28
CA TRP A 401 8.98 -11.71 -7.53
C TRP A 401 10.34 -11.07 -7.76
N ALA A 402 10.47 -9.76 -7.51
CA ALA A 402 11.75 -9.07 -7.62
C ALA A 402 12.77 -9.59 -6.58
N SER A 403 12.32 -9.94 -5.37
CA SER A 403 13.17 -10.58 -4.36
C SER A 403 13.69 -11.94 -4.83
N VAL A 404 12.80 -12.84 -5.28
CA VAL A 404 13.21 -14.19 -5.75
C VAL A 404 14.16 -14.09 -6.94
N PHE A 405 13.87 -13.23 -7.91
CA PHE A 405 14.77 -13.01 -9.04
C PHE A 405 16.12 -12.42 -8.62
N SER A 406 16.16 -11.59 -7.58
CA SER A 406 17.43 -11.07 -7.04
C SER A 406 18.25 -12.18 -6.39
N ASP A 407 17.63 -13.03 -5.55
CA ASP A 407 18.29 -14.19 -4.95
C ASP A 407 18.81 -15.18 -6.01
N MET A 408 18.02 -15.44 -7.05
CA MET A 408 18.44 -16.29 -8.19
C MET A 408 19.71 -15.75 -8.86
N ILE A 409 19.79 -14.44 -9.13
CA ILE A 409 20.99 -13.82 -9.70
C ILE A 409 22.18 -13.94 -8.75
N CYS A 410 21.99 -13.69 -7.46
CA CYS A 410 23.05 -13.82 -6.45
C CYS A 410 23.63 -15.25 -6.43
N LYS A 411 22.78 -16.26 -6.64
CA LYS A 411 23.15 -17.68 -6.72
C LYS A 411 23.54 -18.15 -8.13
N SER A 412 23.65 -17.24 -9.11
CA SER A 412 23.99 -17.54 -10.51
C SER A 412 23.01 -18.48 -11.22
N ILE A 413 21.73 -18.41 -10.85
CA ILE A 413 20.62 -19.16 -11.46
C ILE A 413 19.92 -18.28 -12.50
N SER A 414 19.58 -18.87 -13.66
CA SER A 414 18.87 -18.18 -14.73
C SER A 414 17.41 -17.90 -14.38
N ILE A 415 16.92 -16.69 -14.64
CA ILE A 415 15.50 -16.35 -14.51
C ILE A 415 14.71 -16.97 -15.68
N PRO A 416 13.64 -17.76 -15.42
CA PRO A 416 12.80 -18.30 -16.48
C PRO A 416 12.11 -17.18 -17.27
N ILE A 417 12.18 -17.26 -18.60
CA ILE A 417 11.60 -16.21 -19.46
C ILE A 417 10.08 -16.13 -19.29
N VAL A 418 9.40 -17.28 -19.17
CA VAL A 418 7.94 -17.34 -18.98
C VAL A 418 7.53 -16.61 -17.70
N ALA A 419 8.29 -16.77 -16.61
CA ALA A 419 8.07 -16.06 -15.35
C ALA A 419 8.19 -14.54 -15.53
N TRP A 420 9.24 -14.08 -16.20
CA TRP A 420 9.41 -12.67 -16.54
C TRP A 420 8.25 -12.12 -17.37
N GLN A 421 7.83 -12.83 -18.43
CA GLN A 421 6.74 -12.36 -19.29
C GLN A 421 5.41 -12.27 -18.53
N THR A 422 5.14 -13.26 -17.68
CA THR A 422 3.92 -13.33 -16.88
C THR A 422 3.86 -12.18 -15.88
N ILE A 423 4.92 -11.96 -15.09
CA ILE A 423 4.91 -10.89 -14.07
C ILE A 423 4.82 -9.50 -14.69
N ILE A 424 5.49 -9.25 -15.83
CA ILE A 424 5.38 -7.95 -16.52
C ILE A 424 3.96 -7.72 -17.04
N THR A 425 3.30 -8.76 -17.56
CA THR A 425 1.91 -8.66 -18.02
C THR A 425 0.98 -8.32 -16.87
N VAL A 426 1.14 -9.00 -15.72
CA VAL A 426 0.33 -8.75 -14.52
C VAL A 426 0.56 -7.34 -13.96
N ILE A 427 1.82 -6.87 -13.90
CA ILE A 427 2.11 -5.50 -13.45
C ILE A 427 1.46 -4.46 -14.37
N PHE A 428 1.40 -4.71 -15.69
CA PHE A 428 0.68 -3.81 -16.60
C PHE A 428 -0.82 -3.78 -16.35
N GLU A 429 -1.44 -4.96 -16.18
CA GLU A 429 -2.86 -5.06 -15.83
C GLU A 429 -3.12 -4.25 -14.54
N GLU A 430 -2.29 -4.38 -13.51
CA GLU A 430 -2.42 -3.63 -12.26
C GLU A 430 -2.17 -2.11 -12.41
N LEU A 431 -1.17 -1.69 -13.19
CA LEU A 431 -0.91 -0.26 -13.43
C LEU A 431 -2.05 0.42 -14.21
N GLU A 432 -2.75 -0.32 -15.06
CA GLU A 432 -3.89 0.21 -15.83
C GLU A 432 -5.19 0.29 -15.01
N HIS A 433 -5.40 -0.63 -14.06
CA HIS A 433 -6.66 -0.75 -13.32
C HIS A 433 -6.62 -0.24 -11.88
N ASN A 434 -5.43 -0.20 -11.24
CA ASN A 434 -5.29 0.06 -9.81
C ASN A 434 -4.51 1.34 -9.51
N ALA A 435 -5.22 2.48 -9.59
CA ALA A 435 -4.61 3.79 -9.35
C ALA A 435 -4.00 3.94 -7.95
N LYS A 436 -4.56 3.29 -6.92
CA LYS A 436 -4.11 3.46 -5.53
C LYS A 436 -2.67 2.98 -5.31
N ASN A 437 -2.28 1.92 -6.02
CA ASN A 437 -1.02 1.21 -5.84
C ASN A 437 0.00 1.52 -6.93
N PHE A 438 -0.30 2.50 -7.79
CA PHE A 438 0.45 2.78 -9.01
C PHE A 438 1.94 3.00 -8.75
N ASP A 439 2.28 3.86 -7.79
CA ASP A 439 3.67 4.22 -7.52
C ASP A 439 4.51 3.03 -7.02
N TYR A 440 3.94 2.21 -6.15
CA TYR A 440 4.62 1.02 -5.65
C TYR A 440 4.84 -0.02 -6.75
N ASN A 441 3.84 -0.22 -7.62
CA ASN A 441 3.94 -1.14 -8.76
C ASN A 441 4.96 -0.62 -9.79
N LEU A 442 5.04 0.70 -10.00
CA LEU A 442 6.06 1.31 -10.85
C LEU A 442 7.47 1.15 -10.29
N HIS A 443 7.66 1.25 -8.97
CA HIS A 443 8.94 0.93 -8.32
C HIS A 443 9.29 -0.56 -8.47
N THR A 444 8.31 -1.46 -8.32
CA THR A 444 8.51 -2.89 -8.53
C THR A 444 8.94 -3.19 -9.97
N LEU A 445 8.32 -2.53 -10.95
CA LEU A 445 8.72 -2.59 -12.35
C LEU A 445 10.15 -2.10 -12.57
N LEU A 446 10.56 -1.01 -11.91
CA LEU A 446 11.93 -0.53 -11.94
C LEU A 446 12.91 -1.57 -11.37
N PHE A 447 12.62 -2.20 -10.23
CA PHE A 447 13.47 -3.23 -9.65
C PHE A 447 13.66 -4.40 -10.63
N LEU A 448 12.58 -4.86 -11.26
CA LEU A 448 12.62 -5.90 -12.29
C LEU A 448 13.48 -5.51 -13.49
N ILE A 449 13.37 -4.26 -13.98
CA ILE A 449 14.24 -3.74 -15.05
C ILE A 449 15.71 -3.71 -14.60
N THR A 450 15.98 -3.29 -13.37
CA THR A 450 17.33 -3.21 -12.81
C THR A 450 17.98 -4.59 -12.72
N ILE A 451 17.25 -5.58 -12.19
CA ILE A 451 17.63 -7.00 -12.14
C ILE A 451 18.05 -7.49 -13.54
N VAL A 452 17.19 -7.30 -14.55
CA VAL A 452 17.48 -7.72 -15.93
C VAL A 452 18.66 -6.94 -16.53
N SER A 453 18.78 -5.64 -16.26
CA SER A 453 19.88 -4.82 -16.77
C SER A 453 21.25 -5.35 -16.32
N GLN A 454 21.34 -5.91 -15.12
CA GLN A 454 22.57 -6.52 -14.61
C GLN A 454 22.88 -7.84 -15.29
N ILE A 455 21.87 -8.69 -15.52
CA ILE A 455 22.03 -9.95 -16.26
C ILE A 455 22.57 -9.67 -17.65
N VAL A 456 21.93 -8.72 -18.36
CA VAL A 456 22.32 -8.31 -19.71
C VAL A 456 23.76 -7.79 -19.73
N SER A 457 24.14 -6.92 -18.77
CA SER A 457 25.49 -6.35 -18.72
C SER A 457 26.60 -7.38 -18.47
N LYS A 458 26.30 -8.45 -17.75
CA LYS A 458 27.26 -9.52 -17.42
C LYS A 458 27.32 -10.60 -18.51
N SER A 459 26.56 -10.47 -19.60
CA SER A 459 26.48 -11.44 -20.70
C SER A 459 26.16 -12.88 -20.26
N ILE A 460 25.35 -13.02 -19.20
CA ILE A 460 25.02 -14.33 -18.59
C ILE A 460 23.99 -15.11 -19.42
N ILE A 461 23.30 -14.47 -20.36
CA ILE A 461 22.14 -15.02 -21.08
C ILE A 461 22.40 -15.30 -22.57
N SER A 462 21.58 -16.18 -23.13
CA SER A 462 21.57 -16.46 -24.57
C SER A 462 21.22 -15.21 -25.38
N HIS A 463 21.63 -15.20 -26.65
CA HIS A 463 21.35 -14.07 -27.54
C HIS A 463 19.85 -13.86 -27.79
N ASP A 464 19.06 -14.93 -27.77
CA ASP A 464 17.61 -14.86 -28.00
C ASP A 464 16.86 -14.38 -26.74
N ASP A 465 17.24 -14.83 -25.55
CA ASP A 465 16.67 -14.31 -24.30
C ASP A 465 16.93 -12.81 -24.14
N HIS A 466 18.14 -12.37 -24.49
CA HIS A 466 18.50 -10.95 -24.45
C HIS A 466 17.56 -10.10 -25.34
N LYS A 467 17.21 -10.59 -26.55
CA LYS A 467 16.25 -9.89 -27.42
C LYS A 467 14.87 -9.80 -26.79
N ILE A 468 14.41 -10.85 -26.11
CA ILE A 468 13.08 -10.87 -25.47
C ILE A 468 13.04 -9.87 -24.31
N PHE A 469 14.03 -9.91 -23.42
CA PHE A 469 14.14 -8.94 -22.32
C PHE A 469 14.19 -7.50 -22.84
N TYR A 470 15.06 -7.23 -23.82
CA TYR A 470 15.19 -5.90 -24.42
C TYR A 470 13.88 -5.42 -25.05
N ARG A 471 13.19 -6.28 -25.81
CA ARG A 471 11.88 -5.96 -26.41
C ARG A 471 10.83 -5.61 -25.36
N HIS A 472 10.77 -6.36 -24.25
CA HIS A 472 9.84 -6.09 -23.17
C HIS A 472 10.14 -4.74 -22.49
N ILE A 473 11.41 -4.43 -22.25
CA ILE A 473 11.81 -3.15 -21.66
C ILE A 473 11.51 -1.98 -22.60
N CYS A 474 11.68 -2.14 -23.92
CA CYS A 474 11.22 -1.17 -24.91
C CYS A 474 9.73 -0.89 -24.79
N ILE A 475 8.90 -1.94 -24.69
CA ILE A 475 7.45 -1.78 -24.51
C ILE A 475 7.14 -1.03 -23.20
N ILE A 476 7.80 -1.40 -22.09
CA ILE A 476 7.65 -0.74 -20.79
C ILE A 476 7.95 0.76 -20.90
N VAL A 477 9.12 1.11 -21.46
CA VAL A 477 9.58 2.50 -21.54
C VAL A 477 8.69 3.35 -22.45
N GLN A 478 8.17 2.77 -23.54
CA GLN A 478 7.27 3.46 -24.48
C GLN A 478 5.87 3.75 -23.91
N ARG A 479 5.49 3.16 -22.76
CA ARG A 479 4.23 3.52 -22.07
C ARG A 479 4.32 4.85 -21.33
N HIS A 480 5.52 5.40 -21.14
CA HIS A 480 5.74 6.69 -20.48
C HIS A 480 5.09 6.80 -19.09
N TYR A 481 5.10 5.71 -18.30
CA TYR A 481 4.60 5.74 -16.93
C TYR A 481 5.40 6.72 -16.05
N VAL A 482 4.67 7.48 -15.23
CA VAL A 482 5.19 8.45 -14.27
C VAL A 482 4.50 8.24 -12.92
N THR A 483 5.21 8.43 -11.81
CA THR A 483 4.59 8.33 -10.49
C THR A 483 3.46 9.36 -10.33
N GLN A 484 2.40 8.99 -9.63
CA GLN A 484 1.28 9.87 -9.30
C GLN A 484 1.67 10.89 -8.22
N THR A 485 2.54 10.52 -7.28
CA THR A 485 2.98 11.41 -6.19
C THR A 485 3.85 12.57 -6.68
N TYR A 486 4.84 12.26 -7.54
CA TYR A 486 5.88 13.22 -7.93
C TYR A 486 6.01 13.42 -9.43
N GLY A 487 5.25 12.71 -10.27
CA GLY A 487 5.43 12.78 -11.74
C GLY A 487 6.75 12.16 -12.22
N SER A 488 7.44 11.38 -11.38
CA SER A 488 8.77 10.85 -11.66
C SER A 488 8.69 9.71 -12.68
N SER A 489 9.38 9.86 -13.81
CA SER A 489 9.54 8.76 -14.78
C SER A 489 10.49 7.66 -14.26
N LEU A 490 10.48 6.47 -14.89
CA LEU A 490 11.42 5.39 -14.59
C LEU A 490 12.90 5.85 -14.59
N LEU A 491 13.25 6.80 -15.47
CA LEU A 491 14.61 7.34 -15.53
C LEU A 491 14.92 8.19 -14.29
N HIS A 492 13.98 9.01 -13.81
CA HIS A 492 14.15 9.76 -12.55
C HIS A 492 14.39 8.80 -11.38
N LEU A 493 13.54 7.77 -11.25
CA LEU A 493 13.64 6.80 -10.17
C LEU A 493 14.98 6.04 -10.22
N SER A 494 15.44 5.63 -11.41
CA SER A 494 16.73 4.92 -11.57
C SER A 494 17.97 5.73 -11.17
N LEU A 495 17.84 7.05 -11.06
CA LEU A 495 18.92 7.98 -10.72
C LEU A 495 18.79 8.58 -9.32
N ASN A 496 17.70 8.28 -8.62
CA ASN A 496 17.48 8.74 -7.26
C ASN A 496 18.13 7.78 -6.25
N ASN A 497 19.09 8.26 -5.46
CA ASN A 497 19.76 7.45 -4.43
C ASN A 497 18.84 7.08 -3.24
N HIS A 498 17.69 7.74 -3.09
CA HIS A 498 16.71 7.46 -2.06
C HIS A 498 15.74 6.34 -2.46
N THR A 499 15.81 5.86 -3.72
CA THR A 499 15.02 4.71 -4.15
C THR A 499 15.58 3.44 -3.49
N SER A 500 14.83 2.85 -2.57
CA SER A 500 15.13 1.56 -1.95
C SER A 500 13.91 0.65 -1.96
N ALA A 501 14.12 -0.66 -1.97
CA ALA A 501 13.05 -1.62 -1.83
C ALA A 501 12.72 -1.92 -0.35
N ASN A 502 13.65 -1.59 0.56
CA ASN A 502 13.64 -2.00 1.97
C ASN A 502 13.56 -3.52 2.11
N ASP A 503 14.27 -4.21 1.23
CA ASP A 503 14.33 -5.66 1.12
C ASP A 503 15.78 -6.06 0.89
N TYR A 504 16.30 -6.97 1.71
CA TYR A 504 17.72 -7.35 1.69
C TYR A 504 18.19 -7.88 0.33
N PHE A 505 17.40 -8.75 -0.31
CA PHE A 505 17.78 -9.36 -1.58
C PHE A 505 17.70 -8.34 -2.71
N ILE A 506 16.61 -7.56 -2.74
CA ILE A 506 16.45 -6.53 -3.78
C ILE A 506 17.53 -5.47 -3.64
N ASP A 507 17.79 -4.94 -2.44
CA ASP A 507 18.77 -3.88 -2.20
C ASP A 507 20.24 -4.37 -2.39
N SER A 508 20.47 -5.69 -2.34
CA SER A 508 21.77 -6.28 -2.68
C SER A 508 22.12 -6.09 -4.17
N ILE A 509 21.11 -6.15 -5.04
CA ILE A 509 21.21 -6.04 -6.49
C ILE A 509 20.87 -4.62 -6.95
N CYS A 510 19.68 -4.13 -6.63
CA CYS A 510 19.11 -2.86 -7.05
C CYS A 510 19.66 -1.67 -6.25
N LYS A 511 20.89 -1.25 -6.55
CA LYS A 511 21.51 -0.06 -5.96
C LYS A 511 21.34 1.14 -6.87
N TYR A 512 20.79 2.23 -6.33
CA TYR A 512 20.58 3.47 -7.04
C TYR A 512 21.50 4.59 -6.52
N PRO A 513 22.00 5.48 -7.40
CA PRO A 513 21.77 5.55 -8.84
C PRO A 513 22.41 4.38 -9.62
N CYS A 514 21.71 3.84 -10.63
CA CYS A 514 22.17 2.68 -11.40
C CYS A 514 22.48 3.02 -12.87
N LEU A 515 23.77 3.09 -13.22
CA LEU A 515 24.21 3.39 -14.59
C LEU A 515 23.70 2.38 -15.63
N HIS A 516 23.75 1.09 -15.33
CA HIS A 516 23.33 0.03 -16.27
C HIS A 516 21.85 0.14 -16.60
N THR A 517 21.02 0.36 -15.58
CA THR A 517 19.57 0.57 -15.72
C THR A 517 19.27 1.83 -16.50
N ALA A 518 19.90 2.97 -16.14
CA ALA A 518 19.70 4.23 -16.85
C ALA A 518 20.09 4.12 -18.35
N ARG A 519 21.21 3.45 -18.66
CA ARG A 519 21.63 3.17 -20.04
C ARG A 519 20.59 2.37 -20.81
N LEU A 520 20.09 1.29 -20.21
CA LEU A 520 19.10 0.42 -20.85
C LEU A 520 17.79 1.15 -21.10
N ILE A 521 17.29 1.91 -20.12
CA ILE A 521 16.08 2.73 -20.23
C ILE A 521 16.22 3.78 -21.35
N LEU A 522 17.37 4.45 -21.45
CA LEU A 522 17.64 5.42 -22.52
C LEU A 522 17.75 4.77 -23.90
N GLN A 523 18.40 3.61 -24.01
CA GLN A 523 18.46 2.83 -25.24
C GLN A 523 17.08 2.39 -25.72
N CYS A 524 16.16 2.16 -24.79
CA CYS A 524 14.77 1.81 -25.06
C CYS A 524 13.89 3.02 -25.46
N GLY A 525 14.47 4.23 -25.53
CA GLY A 525 13.81 5.43 -26.03
C GLY A 525 13.19 6.32 -24.96
N ALA A 526 13.60 6.20 -23.69
CA ALA A 526 13.15 7.12 -22.64
C ALA A 526 13.55 8.57 -22.95
N ASP A 527 12.68 9.51 -22.61
CA ASP A 527 13.01 10.92 -22.70
C ASP A 527 14.00 11.30 -21.59
N VAL A 528 15.23 11.62 -22.00
CA VAL A 528 16.31 12.07 -21.13
C VAL A 528 15.98 13.39 -20.42
N ASN A 529 15.05 14.16 -20.96
CA ASN A 529 14.60 15.45 -20.43
C ASN A 529 13.16 15.43 -19.94
N ALA A 530 12.62 14.24 -19.63
CA ALA A 530 11.33 14.13 -18.95
C ALA A 530 11.31 15.05 -17.72
N ILE A 531 10.15 15.61 -17.38
CA ILE A 531 10.00 16.50 -16.23
C ILE A 531 9.09 15.88 -15.19
N ASP A 532 9.48 15.97 -13.93
CA ASP A 532 8.63 15.60 -12.79
C ASP A 532 7.63 16.74 -12.44
N ALA A 533 6.84 16.56 -11.39
CA ALA A 533 5.80 17.51 -10.97
C ALA A 533 6.37 18.89 -10.56
N ILE A 534 7.62 18.94 -10.09
CA ILE A 534 8.33 20.19 -9.77
C ILE A 534 9.32 20.61 -10.86
N ARG A 535 9.17 20.04 -12.06
CA ARG A 535 9.95 20.32 -13.27
C ARG A 535 11.43 19.98 -13.17
N ASN A 536 11.83 19.12 -12.24
CA ASN A 536 13.16 18.53 -12.28
C ASN A 536 13.25 17.58 -13.47
N THR A 537 14.40 17.58 -14.12
CA THR A 537 14.78 16.54 -15.09
C THR A 537 15.52 15.40 -14.38
N PRO A 538 15.73 14.23 -15.00
CA PRO A 538 16.51 13.16 -14.40
C PRO A 538 17.94 13.61 -14.02
N LEU A 539 18.50 14.56 -14.76
CA LEU A 539 19.78 15.17 -14.43
C LEU A 539 19.72 16.00 -13.14
N HIS A 540 18.62 16.74 -12.89
CA HIS A 540 18.43 17.46 -11.62
C HIS A 540 18.41 16.49 -10.44
N ILE A 541 17.64 15.39 -10.54
CA ILE A 541 17.52 14.39 -9.46
C ILE A 541 18.86 13.72 -9.16
N PHE A 542 19.63 13.36 -10.20
CA PHE A 542 20.94 12.76 -10.01
C PHE A 542 21.87 13.69 -9.23
N VAL A 543 22.04 14.93 -9.69
CA VAL A 543 23.03 15.87 -9.14
C VAL A 543 22.61 16.46 -7.79
N SER A 544 21.31 16.54 -7.50
CA SER A 544 20.79 17.03 -6.22
C SER A 544 21.10 16.08 -5.06
N ASN A 545 21.08 14.78 -5.37
CA ASN A 545 21.12 13.74 -4.35
C ASN A 545 22.44 12.96 -4.34
N SER A 546 23.23 12.99 -5.43
CA SER A 546 24.48 12.23 -5.53
C SER A 546 25.55 12.71 -4.53
N THR A 547 25.94 11.83 -3.62
CA THR A 547 27.20 11.93 -2.87
C THR A 547 28.39 11.34 -3.65
N ILE A 548 28.09 10.47 -4.62
CA ILE A 548 29.05 9.73 -5.45
C ILE A 548 29.48 10.62 -6.63
N VAL A 549 30.79 10.75 -6.83
CA VAL A 549 31.42 11.55 -7.91
C VAL A 549 31.56 10.72 -9.20
N ASP A 550 30.54 9.94 -9.55
CA ASP A 550 30.60 9.14 -10.79
C ASP A 550 30.19 10.01 -11.99
N ASP A 551 31.19 10.66 -12.58
CA ASP A 551 31.03 11.50 -13.77
C ASP A 551 30.52 10.71 -14.99
N THR A 552 30.56 9.37 -14.97
CA THR A 552 30.15 8.55 -16.11
C THR A 552 28.65 8.60 -16.38
N ILE A 553 27.82 8.69 -15.34
CA ILE A 553 26.36 8.83 -15.46
C ILE A 553 26.03 10.18 -16.09
N ILE A 554 26.65 11.26 -15.60
CA ILE A 554 26.48 12.62 -16.14
C ILE A 554 26.89 12.66 -17.61
N GLN A 555 28.07 12.12 -17.93
CA GLN A 555 28.57 12.07 -19.29
C GLN A 555 27.60 11.30 -20.21
N TYR A 556 27.05 10.18 -19.73
CA TYR A 556 26.09 9.41 -20.51
C TYR A 556 24.77 10.16 -20.72
N LEU A 557 24.21 10.80 -19.69
CA LEU A 557 23.00 11.63 -19.79
C LEU A 557 23.21 12.79 -20.77
N CYS A 558 24.32 13.52 -20.67
CA CYS A 558 24.67 14.59 -21.58
C CYS A 558 24.83 14.08 -23.03
N ASN A 559 25.46 12.92 -23.23
CA ASN A 559 25.58 12.27 -24.53
C ASN A 559 24.23 11.76 -25.07
N ALA A 560 23.28 11.42 -24.20
CA ALA A 560 21.91 11.09 -24.60
C ALA A 560 21.08 12.35 -24.96
N GLY A 561 21.57 13.54 -24.60
CA GLY A 561 20.94 14.83 -24.89
C GLY A 561 20.29 15.50 -23.69
N ALA A 562 20.73 15.21 -22.46
CA ALA A 562 20.27 15.92 -21.27
C ALA A 562 20.58 17.41 -21.38
N HIS A 563 19.59 18.24 -21.08
CA HIS A 563 19.70 19.68 -21.08
C HIS A 563 20.31 20.20 -19.77
N LEU A 564 21.33 21.05 -19.89
CA LEU A 564 21.98 21.73 -18.75
C LEU A 564 21.28 23.04 -18.37
N ASP A 565 20.40 23.53 -19.24
CA ASP A 565 19.72 24.83 -19.16
C ASP A 565 18.24 24.72 -18.76
N TYR A 566 17.74 23.50 -18.49
CA TYR A 566 16.40 23.35 -17.92
C TYR A 566 16.38 23.91 -16.50
N VAL A 567 15.28 24.55 -16.16
CA VAL A 567 15.04 25.06 -14.82
C VAL A 567 13.87 24.31 -14.18
N ASN A 568 14.05 23.96 -12.91
CA ASN A 568 12.97 23.43 -12.09
C ASN A 568 11.94 24.52 -11.73
N ALA A 569 10.93 24.19 -10.94
CA ALA A 569 9.90 25.14 -10.50
C ALA A 569 10.44 26.31 -9.65
N LEU A 570 11.64 26.16 -9.06
CA LEU A 570 12.34 27.22 -8.32
C LEU A 570 13.23 28.10 -9.22
N GLY A 571 13.32 27.80 -10.52
CA GLY A 571 14.17 28.53 -11.46
C GLY A 571 15.64 28.07 -11.45
N GLU A 572 15.96 26.97 -10.77
CA GLU A 572 17.32 26.46 -10.62
C GLU A 572 17.66 25.47 -11.73
N THR A 573 18.87 25.56 -12.30
CA THR A 573 19.41 24.60 -13.26
C THR A 573 20.04 23.39 -12.56
N PRO A 574 20.37 22.28 -13.26
CA PRO A 574 21.10 21.17 -12.65
C PRO A 574 22.43 21.60 -12.00
N ILE A 575 23.08 22.63 -12.53
CA ILE A 575 24.33 23.18 -11.97
C ILE A 575 24.07 23.90 -10.64
N ASP A 576 22.91 24.52 -10.50
CA ASP A 576 22.53 25.27 -9.30
C ASP A 576 22.17 24.32 -8.17
N VAL A 577 21.39 23.29 -8.48
CA VAL A 577 20.93 22.25 -7.52
C VAL A 577 22.06 21.31 -7.08
N ALA A 578 23.14 21.18 -7.87
CA ALA A 578 24.28 20.32 -7.54
C ALA A 578 24.94 20.72 -6.21
N LYS A 579 24.74 19.90 -5.17
CA LYS A 579 25.32 20.12 -3.82
C LYS A 579 26.81 19.84 -3.77
N ASN A 580 27.30 18.90 -4.59
CA ASN A 580 28.70 18.50 -4.64
C ASN A 580 29.52 19.44 -5.53
N SER A 581 30.56 20.06 -4.97
CA SER A 581 31.42 21.03 -5.67
C SER A 581 32.13 20.43 -6.89
N ASN A 582 32.52 19.15 -6.82
CA ASN A 582 33.19 18.46 -7.94
C ASN A 582 32.24 18.26 -9.12
N ILE A 583 31.01 17.81 -8.85
CA ILE A 583 29.96 17.65 -9.87
C ILE A 583 29.62 19.00 -10.50
N LYS A 584 29.51 20.05 -9.67
CA LYS A 584 29.28 21.42 -10.14
C LYS A 584 30.41 21.90 -11.04
N GLN A 585 31.67 21.63 -10.70
CA GLN A 585 32.82 21.97 -11.53
C GLN A 585 32.85 21.16 -12.83
N PHE A 586 32.52 19.87 -12.78
CA PHE A 586 32.43 19.02 -13.97
C PHE A 586 31.39 19.53 -14.95
N LEU A 587 30.17 19.83 -14.49
CA LEU A 587 29.10 20.37 -15.33
C LEU A 587 29.48 21.74 -15.92
N LYS A 588 30.13 22.61 -15.13
CA LYS A 588 30.66 23.89 -15.62
C LYS A 588 31.72 23.69 -16.71
N ASN A 589 32.67 22.78 -16.50
CA ASN A 589 33.70 22.46 -17.48
C ASN A 589 33.09 21.86 -18.76
N PHE A 590 32.09 20.99 -18.62
CA PHE A 590 31.39 20.40 -19.75
C PHE A 590 30.60 21.46 -20.54
N LEU A 591 29.91 22.38 -19.86
CA LEU A 591 29.23 23.52 -20.48
C LEU A 591 30.23 24.45 -21.17
N ALA A 592 31.36 24.76 -20.54
CA ALA A 592 32.42 25.57 -21.14
C ALA A 592 33.02 24.90 -22.38
N ALA A 593 33.24 23.58 -22.34
CA ALA A 593 33.71 22.81 -23.49
C ALA A 593 32.69 22.82 -24.63
N LEU A 594 31.39 22.68 -24.33
CA LEU A 594 30.32 22.83 -25.31
C LEU A 594 30.36 24.23 -25.95
N VAL A 595 30.41 25.29 -25.13
CA VAL A 595 30.46 26.69 -25.59
C VAL A 595 31.68 26.96 -26.48
N ILE A 596 32.88 26.53 -26.05
CA ILE A 596 34.10 26.67 -26.85
C ILE A 596 33.97 25.92 -28.18
N MET A 597 33.38 24.72 -28.16
CA MET A 597 33.13 23.94 -29.37
C MET A 597 32.12 24.62 -30.30
N VAL A 598 31.09 25.28 -29.76
CA VAL A 598 30.14 26.10 -30.55
C VAL A 598 30.87 27.28 -31.17
N ILE A 599 31.67 28.02 -30.40
CA ILE A 599 32.40 29.19 -30.88
C ILE A 599 33.35 28.80 -32.01
N THR A 600 34.07 27.68 -31.87
CA THR A 600 34.93 27.14 -32.95
C THR A 600 34.13 26.67 -34.16
N LEU A 601 32.94 26.10 -34.00
CA LEU A 601 32.04 25.76 -35.11
C LEU A 601 31.51 27.02 -35.82
N CYS A 602 31.12 28.05 -35.08
CA CYS A 602 30.68 29.34 -35.60
C CYS A 602 31.81 30.05 -36.36
N LEU A 603 33.03 30.07 -35.80
CA LEU A 603 34.20 30.66 -36.43
C LEU A 603 34.59 29.90 -37.71
N SER A 604 34.60 28.57 -37.68
CA SER A 604 34.90 27.77 -38.87
C SER A 604 33.84 27.98 -39.96
N CYS A 605 32.54 28.02 -39.63
CA CYS A 605 31.49 28.35 -40.59
C CYS A 605 31.61 29.77 -41.15
N SER A 606 31.99 30.74 -40.31
CA SER A 606 32.30 32.11 -40.75
C SER A 606 33.45 32.12 -41.75
N ILE A 607 34.52 31.37 -41.49
CA ILE A 607 35.69 31.27 -42.39
C ILE A 607 35.33 30.57 -43.71
N PHE A 608 34.49 29.54 -43.66
CA PHE A 608 33.99 28.85 -44.87
C PHE A 608 33.09 29.73 -45.75
N LEU A 609 32.39 30.71 -45.17
CA LEU A 609 31.62 31.72 -45.93
C LEU A 609 32.51 32.77 -46.62
N TYR A 610 33.81 32.82 -46.31
CA TYR A 610 34.79 33.74 -46.92
C TYR A 610 35.62 33.11 -48.05
N SER A 611 35.55 31.79 -48.27
CA SER A 611 36.34 31.11 -49.31
C SER A 611 35.47 30.63 -50.48
N PRO A 612 35.67 31.13 -51.71
CA PRO A 612 34.81 30.82 -52.87
C PRO A 612 34.94 29.38 -53.40
N ASN A 613 35.87 28.56 -52.88
CA ASN A 613 36.24 27.26 -53.47
C ASN A 613 35.99 26.04 -52.56
N HIS A 614 35.24 26.15 -51.47
CA HIS A 614 35.03 25.05 -50.52
C HIS A 614 33.56 24.61 -50.35
N PRO A 615 33.31 23.34 -49.94
CA PRO A 615 31.98 22.74 -49.95
C PRO A 615 31.01 23.50 -49.06
N ASN A 616 29.73 23.49 -49.45
CA ASN A 616 28.64 24.23 -48.83
C ASN A 616 28.71 24.11 -47.28
N PRO A 617 28.77 25.23 -46.53
CA PRO A 617 28.84 25.23 -45.06
C PRO A 617 27.79 24.31 -44.42
N ILE A 618 26.62 24.17 -45.06
CA ILE A 618 25.52 23.30 -44.62
C ILE A 618 25.91 21.82 -44.66
N THR A 619 26.69 21.36 -45.64
CA THR A 619 27.15 19.95 -45.70
C THR A 619 28.16 19.63 -44.60
N THR A 620 29.03 20.58 -44.26
CA THR A 620 30.00 20.46 -43.17
C THR A 620 29.32 20.50 -41.81
N ILE A 621 28.37 21.42 -41.60
CA ILE A 621 27.53 21.46 -40.39
C ILE A 621 26.72 20.17 -40.29
N ARG A 622 26.06 19.70 -41.36
CA ARG A 622 25.32 18.42 -41.34
C ARG A 622 26.22 17.22 -41.05
N ALA A 623 27.43 17.17 -41.57
CA ALA A 623 28.40 16.11 -41.27
C ALA A 623 28.87 16.16 -39.81
N PHE A 624 29.15 17.35 -39.28
CA PHE A 624 29.49 17.58 -37.87
C PHE A 624 28.32 17.23 -36.93
N CYS A 625 27.11 17.61 -37.29
CA CYS A 625 25.88 17.26 -36.58
C CYS A 625 25.58 15.75 -36.62
N LYS A 626 25.94 15.06 -37.72
CA LYS A 626 25.81 13.60 -37.83
C LYS A 626 26.80 12.85 -36.95
N THR A 627 28.02 13.36 -36.76
CA THR A 627 29.03 12.71 -35.91
C THR A 627 28.86 13.02 -34.42
N ARG A 628 28.18 14.12 -34.07
CA ARG A 628 27.94 14.54 -32.67
C ARG A 628 26.50 15.02 -32.42
N PRO A 629 25.50 14.14 -32.54
CA PRO A 629 24.09 14.52 -32.43
C PRO A 629 23.68 15.05 -31.04
N TYR A 630 24.43 14.68 -29.99
CA TYR A 630 24.17 15.06 -28.61
C TYR A 630 24.36 16.56 -28.33
N ILE A 631 25.31 17.19 -29.02
CA ILE A 631 25.63 18.62 -28.89
C ILE A 631 24.46 19.51 -29.35
N LEU A 632 23.68 19.04 -30.32
CA LEU A 632 22.49 19.75 -30.81
C LEU A 632 21.29 19.58 -29.88
N ARG A 633 21.31 18.54 -29.05
CA ARG A 633 20.20 18.16 -28.16
C ARG A 633 20.39 18.68 -26.73
N SER A 634 21.61 19.06 -26.32
CA SER A 634 21.93 19.37 -24.92
C SER A 634 21.73 20.84 -24.50
N THR A 635 21.44 21.77 -25.42
CA THR A 635 21.15 23.18 -25.06
C THR A 635 20.09 23.79 -25.98
N ILE A 636 19.11 24.50 -25.40
CA ILE A 636 18.05 25.20 -26.13
C ILE A 636 18.66 26.30 -27.02
N ILE A 637 19.76 26.90 -26.56
CA ILE A 637 20.53 27.92 -27.28
C ILE A 637 21.01 27.38 -28.63
N MET A 638 21.50 26.14 -28.71
CA MET A 638 21.94 25.52 -29.96
C MET A 638 20.79 25.24 -30.93
N ARG A 639 19.62 24.87 -30.42
CA ARG A 639 18.42 24.64 -31.27
C ARG A 639 17.91 25.96 -31.85
N ARG A 640 17.89 27.02 -31.03
CA ARG A 640 17.60 28.40 -31.49
C ARG A 640 18.64 28.88 -32.50
N TRP A 641 19.94 28.60 -32.29
CA TRP A 641 21.01 28.90 -33.25
C TRP A 641 20.77 28.26 -34.63
N MET A 642 20.41 26.98 -34.68
CA MET A 642 20.12 26.27 -35.92
C MET A 642 18.87 26.79 -36.64
N ILE A 643 17.80 27.11 -35.90
CA ILE A 643 16.59 27.71 -36.46
C ILE A 643 16.92 29.09 -37.04
N THR A 644 17.62 29.93 -36.28
CA THR A 644 18.04 31.27 -36.71
C THR A 644 18.93 31.19 -37.95
N ILE A 645 19.93 30.30 -38.00
CA ILE A 645 20.75 30.09 -39.21
C ILE A 645 19.92 29.59 -40.39
N ALA A 646 19.00 28.65 -40.19
CA ALA A 646 18.13 28.15 -41.26
C ALA A 646 17.20 29.25 -41.81
N CYS A 647 16.64 30.09 -40.93
CA CYS A 647 15.83 31.25 -41.29
C CYS A 647 16.66 32.32 -42.03
N LEU A 648 17.84 32.66 -41.51
CA LEU A 648 18.75 33.63 -42.14
C LEU A 648 19.26 33.12 -43.50
N ASN A 649 19.44 31.82 -43.69
CA ASN A 649 19.82 31.24 -44.97
C ASN A 649 18.66 31.19 -45.98
N ARG A 650 17.40 30.97 -45.54
CA ARG A 650 16.23 31.19 -46.41
C ARG A 650 16.11 32.65 -46.86
N TYR A 651 16.40 33.57 -45.95
CA TYR A 651 16.40 35.00 -46.26
C TYR A 651 17.58 35.40 -47.16
N ALA A 652 18.76 34.80 -46.96
CA ALA A 652 19.91 35.00 -47.81
C ALA A 652 19.66 34.46 -49.22
N SER A 653 19.17 33.23 -49.38
CA SER A 653 18.90 32.60 -50.68
C SER A 653 17.82 33.29 -51.52
N SER A 654 16.98 34.14 -50.93
CA SER A 654 16.01 34.99 -51.65
C SER A 654 16.56 36.38 -52.01
N SER A 655 17.70 36.77 -51.45
CA SER A 655 18.41 38.03 -51.73
C SER A 655 19.43 37.85 -52.87
N ARG A 656 19.32 38.62 -53.94
CA ARG A 656 20.30 38.66 -55.05
C ARG A 656 21.61 39.41 -54.70
N ASN A 657 21.72 40.00 -53.51
CA ASN A 657 22.83 40.88 -53.16
C ASN A 657 23.75 40.21 -52.12
N ALA A 658 24.92 39.74 -52.58
CA ALA A 658 25.91 39.03 -51.78
C ALA A 658 26.37 39.82 -50.53
N ARG A 659 26.38 41.16 -50.60
CA ARG A 659 26.74 42.01 -49.45
C ARG A 659 25.67 42.00 -48.35
N VAL A 660 24.39 41.90 -48.71
CA VAL A 660 23.28 41.82 -47.75
C VAL A 660 23.26 40.45 -47.09
N GLN A 661 23.53 39.38 -47.86
CA GLN A 661 23.69 38.03 -47.30
C GLN A 661 24.83 37.99 -46.26
N LEU A 662 25.98 38.56 -46.61
CA LEU A 662 27.15 38.62 -45.73
C LEU A 662 26.88 39.47 -44.48
N PHE A 663 26.23 40.62 -44.62
CA PHE A 663 25.90 41.50 -43.50
C PHE A 663 24.96 40.82 -42.49
N VAL A 664 23.89 40.18 -42.98
CA VAL A 664 22.91 39.46 -42.16
C VAL A 664 23.57 38.29 -41.42
N GLN A 665 24.47 37.55 -42.08
CA GLN A 665 25.19 36.42 -41.48
C GLN A 665 26.21 36.86 -40.42
N VAL A 666 26.97 37.94 -40.68
CA VAL A 666 27.97 38.48 -39.73
C VAL A 666 27.29 39.10 -38.50
N HIS A 667 26.20 39.85 -38.69
CA HIS A 667 25.47 40.42 -37.56
C HIS A 667 24.80 39.34 -36.71
N ALA A 668 24.24 38.30 -37.33
CA ALA A 668 23.70 37.17 -36.60
C ALA A 668 24.77 36.41 -35.81
N ALA A 669 25.96 36.18 -36.40
CA ALA A 669 27.09 35.56 -35.70
C ALA A 669 27.54 36.41 -34.50
N ARG A 670 27.60 37.73 -34.65
CA ARG A 670 27.98 38.68 -33.59
C ARG A 670 26.95 38.75 -32.47
N HIS A 671 25.65 38.81 -32.80
CA HIS A 671 24.56 38.79 -31.81
C HIS A 671 24.54 37.47 -31.03
N MET A 672 24.91 36.36 -31.68
CA MET A 672 24.98 35.05 -31.03
C MET A 672 26.21 34.87 -30.15
N ILE A 673 27.36 35.46 -30.52
CA ILE A 673 28.53 35.51 -29.62
C ILE A 673 28.13 36.22 -28.33
N LEU A 674 27.43 37.37 -28.42
CA LEU A 674 26.94 38.12 -27.26
C LEU A 674 25.97 37.28 -26.39
N ILE A 675 25.00 36.61 -27.02
CA ILE A 675 24.04 35.73 -26.31
C ILE A 675 24.75 34.55 -25.61
N VAL A 676 25.79 33.97 -26.23
CA VAL A 676 26.55 32.83 -25.69
C VAL A 676 27.53 33.27 -24.60
N THR A 677 28.07 34.49 -24.67
CA THR A 677 28.99 35.03 -23.66
C THR A 677 28.29 35.75 -22.50
N GLY A 678 26.96 35.78 -22.46
CA GLY A 678 26.17 36.44 -21.40
C GLY A 678 26.29 37.96 -21.39
N GLY A 679 26.49 38.57 -22.56
CA GLY A 679 26.55 40.02 -22.75
C GLY A 679 25.22 40.63 -23.17
#